data_AF-A0A803JZG8-F1
#
_entry.id   AF-A0A803JZG8-F1
#
_cell.length_a   1.000
_cell.length_b   1.000
_cell.length_c   1.000
_cell.angle_alpha   90.00
_cell.angle_beta   90.00
_cell.angle_gamma   90.00
#
_symmetry.space_group_name_H-M   'P 1'
#
loop_
_entity.id
_entity.type
_entity.pdbx_description
1 polymer ?
#
loop_
_entity_poly.entity_id
_entity_poly.type
_entity_poly.pdbx_seq_one_letter_code
_entity_poly.pdbx_strand_id
1 'polypeptide(L)'
;MFTNARSLTGKMGELEVLALERKYDVIGVAETWLNESHDWAVNIGGYTLFRRDRGNRKGGGVCLFIKHDLKANIKEEVMGVTEGAESLWVELLTDSKESTKLIVGVCYRPPNVSEEEEAQLLLQIEKAASLGQVIIMGDFNYPDIDWGNSTARTVNGNKFINLLHDNFMSQVVEEPTRNNAILDLVISNDPERIANVQVVEPLGNSDHNVISFDVWCRKQIYTGATKTLNFRKANFSSLRAALQGIDWGIMFSDKNTEQKWLSFKMILNHYCSQFIPLIRKSRSVKNHPMWLNSEVKKLIGKKRKAFKKYKSEGTVAAFNEYKHYNKCCKTAIRKAKIENEERIAAEAKTNPKKFFKYINSKKMQVEGVAPLSYNNNMVTADTEKADVLNQFFSSVYTVEEPVGQVSPNSFTVASAPTTQWLAQDMVLKGLHTINVNKAPGPDGIHPRVLRELGAELQWPLFLIFSDSLSSGMVPRDWKKANVTPIFKKGIRSQPGNYRPVSLTSVVGKLFEGLLRDHIQNYVVENGIMSSNQHGFMKDRSCQTNLIAFYDEVSKKLDSGDAVDIIYLDFAKAFDTVPHKRLLSKLRSIGLSEVVCTWIENWLQDRVQRVVVNGTFSTWSKVLSGVPQGSVLGPLLFNLFINDLEEGIMSNVSVFADDTKLCRPVNSIQDVTSLQQDLDQLAIWAAKWQMRFNVDKCKVMHLGCKNMQAPYNLNGTALGKSIMEKDLGVLVDNKLGCSKQCQAAAARANKVLSCIKRGIDSREEGVILPLYRALVRPHLEYAVQFWSPVLKRDIIELERVQRRATKLVKGMESLSYEERLAKLGLFTLEKRRLRGDMITMYKYIRGSYNNLSNVLFTSRSFQRTRGHPLRLEEGRFHLNIRKGFFTVRAVKLWNSLPESVVLADTLYSFKKGLDGFLASEGIHGYGR
;
A
#
# COMPACT_ATOMS: atom_id res chain seq x y z
N MET A 1 -12.61 23.32 -18.64
CA MET A 1 -11.58 24.36 -18.45
C MET A 1 -10.26 23.85 -18.98
N PHE A 2 -9.48 24.70 -19.64
CA PHE A 2 -8.11 24.43 -20.06
C PHE A 2 -7.14 25.54 -19.61
N THR A 3 -5.89 25.18 -19.33
CA THR A 3 -4.82 26.15 -19.06
C THR A 3 -3.44 25.59 -19.40
N ASN A 4 -2.59 26.37 -20.07
CA ASN A 4 -1.15 26.16 -20.04
C ASN A 4 -0.62 26.71 -18.70
N ALA A 5 -0.13 25.81 -17.85
CA ALA A 5 0.31 26.17 -16.51
C ALA A 5 1.75 26.70 -16.48
N ARG A 6 2.62 26.35 -17.43
CA ARG A 6 4.07 26.66 -17.38
C ARG A 6 4.66 26.41 -15.97
N SER A 7 4.62 25.15 -15.54
CA SER A 7 4.82 24.65 -14.17
C SER A 7 3.60 24.77 -13.25
N LEU A 8 2.99 23.61 -12.96
CA LEU A 8 1.77 23.49 -12.17
C LEU A 8 2.00 23.56 -10.64
N THR A 9 3.11 23.02 -10.13
CA THR A 9 3.34 22.81 -8.68
C THR A 9 3.11 24.05 -7.82
N GLY A 10 3.63 25.21 -8.26
CA GLY A 10 3.47 26.49 -7.53
C GLY A 10 2.08 27.12 -7.65
N LYS A 11 1.20 26.55 -8.48
CA LYS A 11 -0.13 27.08 -8.83
C LYS A 11 -1.27 26.21 -8.31
N MET A 12 -0.97 25.05 -7.73
CA MET A 12 -1.96 24.07 -7.24
C MET A 12 -2.95 24.65 -6.22
N GLY A 13 -2.51 25.53 -5.32
CA GLY A 13 -3.44 26.16 -4.37
C GLY A 13 -4.48 27.05 -5.03
N GLU A 14 -4.11 27.73 -6.12
CA GLU A 14 -5.03 28.55 -6.88
C GLU A 14 -5.94 27.70 -7.76
N LEU A 15 -5.38 26.66 -8.40
CA LEU A 15 -6.15 25.70 -9.20
C LEU A 15 -7.21 24.98 -8.36
N GLU A 16 -6.85 24.56 -7.13
CA GLU A 16 -7.78 23.92 -6.19
C GLU A 16 -8.96 24.83 -5.83
N VAL A 17 -8.73 26.14 -5.67
CA VAL A 17 -9.84 27.08 -5.42
C VAL A 17 -10.67 27.32 -6.67
N LEU A 18 -10.03 27.48 -7.83
CA LEU A 18 -10.71 27.67 -9.11
C LEU A 18 -11.63 26.48 -9.42
N ALA A 19 -11.12 25.26 -9.28
CA ALA A 19 -11.87 24.01 -9.44
C ALA A 19 -13.15 24.02 -8.59
N LEU A 20 -13.05 24.44 -7.33
CA LEU A 20 -14.15 24.37 -6.36
C LEU A 20 -15.15 25.53 -6.47
N GLU A 21 -14.70 26.76 -6.72
CA GLU A 21 -15.59 27.91 -6.83
C GLU A 21 -16.37 27.90 -8.15
N ARG A 22 -15.69 27.57 -9.25
CA ARG A 22 -16.31 27.47 -10.58
C ARG A 22 -16.99 26.11 -10.81
N LYS A 23 -16.74 25.13 -9.93
CA LYS A 23 -17.29 23.77 -9.97
C LYS A 23 -16.98 23.00 -11.25
N TYR A 24 -15.83 23.26 -11.89
CA TYR A 24 -15.43 22.61 -13.13
C TYR A 24 -15.52 21.09 -13.03
N ASP A 25 -16.19 20.41 -13.97
CA ASP A 25 -16.22 18.94 -13.96
C ASP A 25 -14.95 18.33 -14.60
N VAL A 26 -14.35 19.03 -15.57
CA VAL A 26 -13.10 18.63 -16.26
C VAL A 26 -12.12 19.81 -16.35
N ILE A 27 -10.86 19.57 -15.98
CA ILE A 27 -9.75 20.53 -16.03
C ILE A 27 -8.59 19.91 -16.80
N GLY A 28 -8.31 20.41 -18.01
CA GLY A 28 -7.10 20.11 -18.77
C GLY A 28 -5.97 21.09 -18.43
N VAL A 29 -4.77 20.56 -18.26
CA VAL A 29 -3.57 21.37 -18.00
C VAL A 29 -2.44 20.91 -18.92
N ALA A 30 -1.85 21.86 -19.65
CA ALA A 30 -0.60 21.67 -20.40
C ALA A 30 0.59 22.28 -19.66
N GLU A 31 1.80 21.88 -20.04
CA GLU A 31 3.05 22.30 -19.40
C GLU A 31 3.05 22.12 -17.88
N THR A 32 2.68 20.92 -17.45
CA THR A 32 2.59 20.60 -16.03
C THR A 32 3.96 20.61 -15.34
N TRP A 33 5.02 20.22 -16.07
CA TRP A 33 6.41 20.06 -15.61
C TRP A 33 6.54 19.08 -14.43
N LEU A 34 5.66 18.09 -14.40
CA LEU A 34 5.60 17.08 -13.36
C LEU A 34 6.50 15.89 -13.67
N ASN A 35 6.73 15.11 -12.61
CA ASN A 35 7.39 13.80 -12.64
C ASN A 35 6.96 13.03 -11.37
N GLU A 36 7.45 11.81 -11.19
CA GLU A 36 7.14 10.96 -10.02
C GLU A 36 7.43 11.60 -8.66
N SER A 37 8.27 12.63 -8.64
CA SER A 37 8.66 13.28 -7.41
C SER A 37 7.60 14.32 -6.95
N HIS A 38 6.55 14.53 -7.75
CA HIS A 38 5.43 15.44 -7.50
C HIS A 38 4.15 14.74 -7.02
N ASP A 39 4.16 13.42 -6.80
CA ASP A 39 2.99 12.60 -6.47
C ASP A 39 2.18 13.08 -5.26
N TRP A 40 2.72 13.93 -4.38
CA TRP A 40 2.00 14.47 -3.22
C TRP A 40 1.53 15.92 -3.40
N ALA A 41 2.01 16.59 -4.43
CA ALA A 41 1.84 18.04 -4.58
C ALA A 41 0.67 18.42 -5.49
N VAL A 42 0.18 17.49 -6.31
CA VAL A 42 -0.71 17.79 -7.45
C VAL A 42 -2.11 17.21 -7.35
N ASN A 43 -2.56 16.80 -6.16
CA ASN A 43 -3.91 16.27 -5.99
C ASN A 43 -4.93 17.36 -5.67
N ILE A 44 -6.14 17.27 -6.24
CA ILE A 44 -7.29 18.15 -5.94
C ILE A 44 -8.40 17.30 -5.35
N GLY A 45 -8.85 17.64 -4.14
CA GLY A 45 -9.91 16.89 -3.46
C GLY A 45 -11.20 16.88 -4.28
N GLY A 46 -11.72 15.70 -4.61
CA GLY A 46 -12.93 15.56 -5.43
C GLY A 46 -12.69 15.25 -6.91
N TYR A 47 -11.42 15.13 -7.33
CA TYR A 47 -11.04 14.84 -8.72
C TYR A 47 -10.12 13.62 -8.80
N THR A 48 -10.30 12.85 -9.87
CA THR A 48 -9.38 11.84 -10.36
C THR A 48 -8.35 12.52 -11.27
N LEU A 49 -7.06 12.33 -10.99
CA LEU A 49 -5.96 12.86 -11.79
C LEU A 49 -5.44 11.82 -12.78
N PHE A 50 -5.51 12.13 -14.06
CA PHE A 50 -4.81 11.44 -15.15
C PHE A 50 -3.68 12.34 -15.64
N ARG A 51 -2.47 11.82 -15.86
CA ARG A 51 -1.34 12.64 -16.33
C ARG A 51 -0.36 11.85 -17.18
N ARG A 52 0.33 12.57 -18.06
CA ARG A 52 1.48 12.12 -18.83
C ARG A 52 2.63 13.09 -18.57
N ASP A 53 3.64 12.62 -17.84
CA ASP A 53 4.82 13.40 -17.45
C ASP A 53 5.91 13.27 -18.54
N ARG A 54 6.70 14.33 -18.76
CA ARG A 54 7.86 14.27 -19.69
C ARG A 54 9.10 13.77 -18.95
N GLY A 55 9.73 12.70 -19.45
CA GLY A 55 10.88 12.06 -18.80
C GLY A 55 12.24 12.70 -19.08
N ASN A 56 12.48 13.14 -20.32
CA ASN A 56 13.86 13.36 -20.82
C ASN A 56 14.38 14.80 -20.65
N ARG A 57 13.52 15.79 -20.39
CA ARG A 57 13.92 17.21 -20.22
C ARG A 57 12.95 17.99 -19.34
N LYS A 58 13.40 19.14 -18.84
CA LYS A 58 12.56 20.08 -18.08
C LYS A 58 11.61 20.81 -19.04
N GLY A 59 10.33 20.87 -18.68
CA GLY A 59 9.29 21.53 -19.48
C GLY A 59 8.46 20.54 -20.30
N GLY A 60 7.15 20.76 -20.41
CA GLY A 60 6.19 19.83 -21.04
C GLY A 60 5.33 19.05 -20.04
N GLY A 61 4.68 17.99 -20.53
CA GLY A 61 3.72 17.16 -19.82
C GLY A 61 2.29 17.73 -19.75
N VAL A 62 1.31 16.83 -19.69
CA VAL A 62 -0.12 17.16 -19.67
C VAL A 62 -0.86 16.41 -18.56
N CYS A 63 -1.96 16.97 -18.06
CA CYS A 63 -2.86 16.25 -17.14
C CYS A 63 -4.33 16.65 -17.28
N LEU A 64 -5.21 15.73 -16.91
CA LEU A 64 -6.65 15.91 -16.77
C LEU A 64 -7.06 15.66 -15.32
N PHE A 65 -7.74 16.62 -14.72
CA PHE A 65 -8.51 16.40 -13.50
C PHE A 65 -9.98 16.21 -13.88
N ILE A 66 -10.54 15.07 -13.50
CA ILE A 66 -11.94 14.73 -13.78
C ILE A 66 -12.64 14.49 -12.46
N LYS A 67 -13.73 15.22 -12.22
CA LYS A 67 -14.46 15.16 -10.96
C LYS A 67 -15.00 13.74 -10.70
N HIS A 68 -14.97 13.27 -9.47
CA HIS A 68 -15.32 11.88 -9.12
C HIS A 68 -16.77 11.48 -9.40
N ASP A 69 -17.66 12.44 -9.66
CA ASP A 69 -19.04 12.17 -10.08
C ASP A 69 -19.15 11.81 -11.56
N LEU A 70 -18.08 12.01 -12.35
CA LEU A 70 -17.94 11.53 -13.72
C LEU A 70 -17.09 10.25 -13.73
N LYS A 71 -17.55 9.24 -14.48
CA LYS A 71 -16.72 8.06 -14.78
C LYS A 71 -15.86 8.36 -15.99
N ALA A 72 -14.58 8.04 -15.87
CA ALA A 72 -13.58 8.37 -16.86
C ALA A 72 -12.59 7.21 -17.00
N ASN A 73 -12.36 6.75 -18.23
CA ASN A 73 -11.40 5.68 -18.52
C ASN A 73 -10.32 6.21 -19.46
N ILE A 74 -9.06 5.99 -19.09
CA ILE A 74 -7.94 6.35 -19.94
C ILE A 74 -7.97 5.50 -21.23
N LYS A 75 -7.76 6.14 -22.38
CA LYS A 75 -7.75 5.48 -23.70
C LYS A 75 -6.31 5.19 -24.13
N GLU A 76 -5.73 4.15 -23.54
CA GLU A 76 -4.36 3.72 -23.87
C GLU A 76 -4.18 3.39 -25.35
N GLU A 77 -5.22 2.88 -26.01
CA GLU A 77 -5.21 2.60 -27.45
C GLU A 77 -4.99 3.85 -28.32
N VAL A 78 -5.39 5.03 -27.86
CA VAL A 78 -5.17 6.31 -28.58
C VAL A 78 -3.78 6.86 -28.28
N MET A 79 -3.19 6.52 -27.13
CA MET A 79 -1.88 7.05 -26.74
C MET A 79 -0.75 6.28 -27.42
N GLY A 80 -0.03 6.94 -28.34
CA GLY A 80 1.21 6.43 -28.92
C GLY A 80 2.45 6.75 -28.09
N VAL A 81 3.60 6.19 -28.49
CA VAL A 81 4.92 6.49 -27.92
C VAL A 81 5.45 7.79 -28.55
N THR A 82 5.04 8.93 -28.02
CA THR A 82 5.57 10.25 -28.39
C THR A 82 6.49 10.78 -27.28
N GLU A 83 7.70 11.20 -27.66
CA GLU A 83 8.68 11.80 -26.73
C GLU A 83 8.64 13.35 -26.72
N GLY A 84 8.26 13.99 -27.84
CA GLY A 84 8.24 15.45 -27.99
C GLY A 84 6.90 16.15 -27.79
N ALA A 85 5.81 15.60 -28.33
CA ALA A 85 4.44 16.09 -28.13
C ALA A 85 3.66 15.18 -27.18
N GLU A 86 2.96 15.77 -26.21
CA GLU A 86 2.25 15.00 -25.19
C GLU A 86 0.75 15.13 -25.35
N SER A 87 0.08 13.99 -25.41
CA SER A 87 -1.36 13.90 -25.37
C SER A 87 -1.80 12.94 -24.27
N LEU A 88 -2.99 13.20 -23.75
CA LEU A 88 -3.67 12.32 -22.79
C LEU A 88 -5.15 12.29 -23.14
N TRP A 89 -5.68 11.09 -23.29
CA TRP A 89 -7.04 10.84 -23.78
C TRP A 89 -7.84 10.06 -22.76
N VAL A 90 -9.04 10.56 -22.46
CA VAL A 90 -9.96 9.93 -21.51
C VAL A 90 -11.36 9.89 -22.10
N GLU A 91 -12.00 8.74 -22.05
CA GLU A 91 -13.41 8.56 -22.38
C GLU A 91 -14.27 8.86 -21.15
N LEU A 92 -15.19 9.81 -21.28
CA LEU A 92 -16.23 10.08 -20.31
C LEU A 92 -17.44 9.19 -20.60
N LEU A 93 -17.91 8.46 -19.59
CA LEU A 93 -19.14 7.69 -19.72
C LEU A 93 -20.35 8.61 -19.54
N THR A 94 -21.06 8.89 -20.64
CA THR A 94 -22.38 9.53 -20.66
C THR A 94 -23.48 8.47 -20.49
N ASP A 95 -24.74 8.89 -20.27
CA ASP A 95 -25.85 7.97 -19.97
C ASP A 95 -26.03 6.88 -21.05
N SER A 96 -26.36 5.65 -20.66
CA SER A 96 -26.31 4.43 -21.49
C SER A 96 -27.34 4.37 -22.63
N LYS A 97 -28.13 5.43 -22.82
CA LYS A 97 -29.07 5.59 -23.94
C LYS A 97 -28.47 6.40 -25.10
N GLU A 98 -27.37 7.12 -24.90
CA GLU A 98 -26.58 7.67 -25.99
C GLU A 98 -25.62 6.58 -26.49
N SER A 99 -25.69 6.26 -27.79
CA SER A 99 -24.76 5.31 -28.43
C SER A 99 -23.37 5.91 -28.67
N THR A 100 -23.19 7.22 -28.44
CA THR A 100 -21.97 7.98 -28.74
C THR A 100 -21.10 8.19 -27.50
N LYS A 101 -19.85 7.76 -27.59
CA LYS A 101 -18.80 7.97 -26.59
C LYS A 101 -18.27 9.40 -26.67
N LEU A 102 -18.10 10.07 -25.51
CA LEU A 102 -17.44 11.37 -25.44
C LEU A 102 -15.97 11.21 -25.02
N ILE A 103 -15.05 11.55 -25.91
CA ILE A 103 -13.61 11.46 -25.71
C ILE A 103 -13.07 12.85 -25.44
N VAL A 104 -12.31 12.99 -24.35
CA VAL A 104 -11.66 14.24 -23.96
C VAL A 104 -10.15 14.07 -24.07
N GLY A 105 -9.54 14.90 -24.91
CA GLY A 105 -8.09 14.98 -25.10
C GLY A 105 -7.50 16.23 -24.46
N VAL A 106 -6.36 16.11 -23.80
CA VAL A 106 -5.46 17.25 -23.53
C VAL A 106 -4.16 17.08 -24.29
N CYS A 107 -3.77 18.09 -25.06
CA CYS A 107 -2.57 18.06 -25.90
C CYS A 107 -1.60 19.20 -25.58
N TYR A 108 -0.31 18.91 -25.72
CA TYR A 108 0.76 19.90 -25.72
C TYR A 108 1.70 19.59 -26.88
N ARG A 109 1.72 20.49 -27.87
CA ARG A 109 2.69 20.47 -28.96
C ARG A 109 3.71 21.60 -28.72
N PRO A 110 4.98 21.30 -28.43
CA PRO A 110 5.99 22.34 -28.26
C PRO A 110 6.26 23.08 -29.59
N PRO A 111 6.78 24.33 -29.56
CA PRO A 111 7.05 25.09 -30.77
C PRO A 111 7.95 24.38 -31.80
N ASN A 112 8.96 23.66 -31.28
CA ASN A 112 9.91 22.87 -32.06
C ASN A 112 9.64 21.39 -31.80
N VAL A 113 9.10 20.70 -32.80
CA VAL A 113 8.77 19.27 -32.80
C VAL A 113 9.29 18.65 -34.10
N SER A 114 9.76 17.40 -34.07
CA SER A 114 10.21 16.72 -35.29
C SER A 114 9.03 16.34 -36.20
N GLU A 115 9.27 16.08 -37.48
CA GLU A 115 8.20 15.65 -38.40
C GLU A 115 7.53 14.34 -37.94
N GLU A 116 8.31 13.41 -37.38
CA GLU A 116 7.80 12.15 -36.82
C GLU A 116 6.89 12.39 -35.60
N GLU A 117 7.31 13.25 -34.68
CA GLU A 117 6.53 13.59 -33.48
C GLU A 117 5.24 14.33 -33.84
N GLU A 118 5.30 15.22 -34.84
CA GLU A 118 4.13 15.92 -35.39
C GLU A 118 3.14 14.89 -35.98
N ALA A 119 3.62 14.02 -36.89
CA ALA A 119 2.78 13.01 -37.54
C ALA A 119 2.13 12.07 -36.53
N GLN A 120 2.86 11.67 -35.49
CA GLN A 120 2.31 10.84 -34.41
C GLN A 120 1.21 11.57 -33.62
N LEU A 121 1.35 12.86 -33.31
CA LEU A 121 0.29 13.61 -32.64
C LEU A 121 -0.97 13.70 -33.51
N LEU A 122 -0.81 13.99 -34.81
CA LEU A 122 -1.91 14.06 -35.77
C LEU A 122 -2.66 12.73 -35.88
N LEU A 123 -1.95 11.60 -35.97
CA LEU A 123 -2.54 10.25 -35.98
C LEU A 123 -3.34 9.94 -34.71
N GLN A 124 -2.90 10.45 -33.54
CA GLN A 124 -3.63 10.26 -32.29
C GLN A 124 -4.94 11.05 -32.28
N ILE A 125 -4.92 12.26 -32.84
CA ILE A 125 -6.11 13.12 -32.99
C ILE A 125 -7.12 12.46 -33.94
N GLU A 126 -6.66 11.99 -35.10
CA GLU A 126 -7.47 11.26 -36.09
C GLU A 126 -8.11 10.01 -35.46
N LYS A 127 -7.29 9.21 -34.77
CA LYS A 127 -7.76 8.01 -34.07
C LYS A 127 -8.81 8.36 -33.02
N ALA A 128 -8.61 9.43 -32.24
CA ALA A 128 -9.61 9.88 -31.28
C ALA A 128 -10.94 10.28 -31.94
N ALA A 129 -10.88 11.01 -33.06
CA ALA A 129 -12.06 11.42 -33.82
C ALA A 129 -12.84 10.21 -34.38
N SER A 130 -12.15 9.15 -34.80
CA SER A 130 -12.80 7.93 -35.32
C SER A 130 -13.55 7.11 -34.25
N LEU A 131 -13.26 7.32 -32.96
CA LEU A 131 -13.81 6.51 -31.87
C LEU A 131 -15.14 7.06 -31.31
N GLY A 132 -15.51 8.30 -31.65
CA GLY A 132 -16.74 8.93 -31.18
C GLY A 132 -16.71 10.46 -31.23
N GLN A 133 -17.51 11.08 -30.36
CA GLN A 133 -17.51 12.54 -30.21
C GLN A 133 -16.24 12.96 -29.44
N VAL A 134 -15.53 13.96 -29.94
CA VAL A 134 -14.25 14.38 -29.36
C VAL A 134 -14.26 15.84 -28.93
N ILE A 135 -13.66 16.12 -27.78
CA ILE A 135 -13.31 17.46 -27.32
C ILE A 135 -11.83 17.46 -26.99
N ILE A 136 -11.06 18.23 -27.75
CA ILE A 136 -9.62 18.35 -27.59
C ILE A 136 -9.34 19.75 -27.06
N MET A 137 -8.54 19.84 -26.01
CA MET A 137 -8.05 21.10 -25.48
C MET A 137 -6.54 21.07 -25.35
N GLY A 138 -5.84 22.14 -25.66
CA GLY A 138 -4.38 22.04 -25.67
C GLY A 138 -3.69 23.32 -26.10
N ASP A 139 -2.39 23.35 -25.86
CA ASP A 139 -1.50 24.35 -26.45
C ASP A 139 -0.79 23.71 -27.64
N PHE A 140 -1.16 24.16 -28.83
CA PHE A 140 -0.68 23.60 -30.09
C PHE A 140 0.49 24.38 -30.68
N ASN A 141 0.80 25.58 -30.17
CA ASN A 141 1.90 26.42 -30.65
C ASN A 141 1.98 26.55 -32.20
N TYR A 142 0.84 26.81 -32.88
CA TYR A 142 0.79 27.24 -34.28
C TYR A 142 0.48 28.74 -34.38
N PRO A 143 1.47 29.64 -34.22
CA PRO A 143 1.24 31.08 -34.21
C PRO A 143 0.89 31.68 -35.58
N ASP A 144 1.08 30.93 -36.67
CA ASP A 144 0.94 31.39 -38.05
C ASP A 144 -0.41 31.03 -38.69
N ILE A 145 -1.29 30.32 -37.96
CA ILE A 145 -2.64 30.00 -38.42
C ILE A 145 -3.52 31.24 -38.33
N ASP A 146 -4.18 31.57 -39.44
CA ASP A 146 -5.30 32.49 -39.50
C ASP A 146 -6.61 31.68 -39.43
N TRP A 147 -7.22 31.69 -38.25
CA TRP A 147 -8.48 30.97 -37.98
C TRP A 147 -9.69 31.58 -38.71
N GLY A 148 -9.64 32.85 -39.13
CA GLY A 148 -10.72 33.47 -39.88
C GLY A 148 -10.81 32.98 -41.33
N ASN A 149 -9.64 32.68 -41.92
CA ASN A 149 -9.52 32.22 -43.30
C ASN A 149 -9.19 30.72 -43.41
N SER A 150 -8.98 30.02 -42.29
CA SER A 150 -8.50 28.63 -42.23
C SER A 150 -7.25 28.38 -43.09
N THR A 151 -6.25 29.25 -42.98
CA THR A 151 -4.97 29.10 -43.69
C THR A 151 -3.78 29.24 -42.75
N ALA A 152 -2.65 28.61 -43.11
CA ALA A 152 -1.39 28.78 -42.39
C ALA A 152 -0.25 29.11 -43.35
N ARG A 153 0.80 29.76 -42.85
CA ARG A 153 2.01 30.02 -43.67
C ARG A 153 2.92 28.80 -43.74
N THR A 154 2.90 27.97 -42.70
CA THR A 154 3.75 26.78 -42.59
C THR A 154 3.07 25.54 -43.14
N VAL A 155 3.87 24.60 -43.65
CA VAL A 155 3.39 23.28 -44.11
C VAL A 155 2.69 22.53 -42.97
N ASN A 156 3.24 22.60 -41.76
CA ASN A 156 2.69 21.92 -40.60
C ASN A 156 1.35 22.53 -40.14
N GLY A 157 1.22 23.86 -40.16
CA GLY A 157 -0.05 24.53 -39.89
C GLY A 157 -1.14 24.11 -40.89
N ASN A 158 -0.80 24.02 -42.19
CA ASN A 158 -1.75 23.55 -43.21
C ASN A 158 -2.11 22.07 -43.06
N LYS A 159 -1.13 21.19 -42.74
CA LYS A 159 -1.40 19.78 -42.42
C LYS A 159 -2.37 19.64 -41.24
N PHE A 160 -2.20 20.45 -40.20
CA PHE A 160 -3.09 20.45 -39.05
C PHE A 160 -4.50 20.92 -39.41
N ILE A 161 -4.65 22.01 -40.18
CA ILE A 161 -5.95 22.49 -40.65
C ILE A 161 -6.65 21.43 -41.50
N ASN A 162 -5.94 20.83 -42.46
CA ASN A 162 -6.50 19.77 -43.30
C ASN A 162 -6.98 18.59 -42.46
N LEU A 163 -6.19 18.14 -41.47
CA LEU A 163 -6.63 17.09 -40.54
C LEU A 163 -7.94 17.44 -39.83
N LEU A 164 -8.08 18.69 -39.36
CA LEU A 164 -9.32 19.12 -38.70
C LEU A 164 -10.51 19.04 -39.68
N HIS A 165 -10.32 19.54 -40.90
CA HIS A 165 -11.37 19.54 -41.92
C HIS A 165 -11.77 18.12 -42.34
N ASP A 166 -10.78 17.24 -42.58
CA ASP A 166 -10.97 15.84 -42.99
C ASP A 166 -11.72 15.02 -41.92
N ASN A 167 -11.66 15.44 -40.65
CA ASN A 167 -12.31 14.79 -39.52
C ASN A 167 -13.53 15.57 -39.00
N PHE A 168 -14.05 16.54 -39.76
CA PHE A 168 -15.21 17.38 -39.39
C PHE A 168 -15.05 18.10 -38.05
N MET A 169 -13.82 18.45 -37.69
CA MET A 169 -13.50 19.16 -36.45
C MET A 169 -13.39 20.67 -36.68
N SER A 170 -13.85 21.44 -35.70
CA SER A 170 -13.74 22.90 -35.69
C SER A 170 -13.17 23.39 -34.37
N GLN A 171 -12.40 24.47 -34.46
CA GLN A 171 -11.85 25.21 -33.32
C GLN A 171 -12.85 26.30 -32.90
N VAL A 172 -13.03 26.54 -31.59
CA VAL A 172 -14.10 27.41 -31.06
C VAL A 172 -13.59 28.58 -30.19
N VAL A 173 -12.30 28.87 -30.20
CA VAL A 173 -11.69 29.93 -29.37
C VAL A 173 -11.46 31.18 -30.21
N GLU A 174 -12.20 32.24 -29.93
CA GLU A 174 -12.15 33.47 -30.76
C GLU A 174 -11.22 34.55 -30.18
N GLU A 175 -10.82 34.43 -28.92
CA GLU A 175 -10.01 35.43 -28.23
C GLU A 175 -8.54 34.99 -28.07
N PRO A 176 -7.56 35.92 -28.15
CA PRO A 176 -6.16 35.64 -27.88
C PRO A 176 -5.92 35.03 -26.49
N THR A 177 -5.19 33.92 -26.46
CA THR A 177 -4.89 33.17 -25.23
C THR A 177 -3.48 33.45 -24.70
N ARG A 178 -2.59 33.96 -25.56
CA ARG A 178 -1.27 34.46 -25.20
C ARG A 178 -0.91 35.68 -26.05
N ASN A 179 -0.70 36.83 -25.41
CA ASN A 179 -0.50 38.11 -26.10
C ASN A 179 -1.63 38.34 -27.13
N ASN A 180 -1.31 38.44 -28.42
CA ASN A 180 -2.26 38.63 -29.51
C ASN A 180 -2.54 37.33 -30.32
N ALA A 181 -2.03 36.18 -29.88
CA ALA A 181 -2.15 34.91 -30.60
C ALA A 181 -3.12 33.93 -29.91
N ILE A 182 -3.82 33.13 -30.72
CA ILE A 182 -4.69 32.04 -30.30
C ILE A 182 -3.89 30.73 -30.39
N LEU A 183 -3.15 30.40 -29.32
CA LEU A 183 -2.29 29.20 -29.27
C LEU A 183 -2.95 28.05 -28.50
N ASP A 184 -3.67 28.42 -27.44
CA ASP A 184 -4.47 27.49 -26.67
C ASP A 184 -5.83 27.29 -27.38
N LEU A 185 -6.11 26.07 -27.81
CA LEU A 185 -7.28 25.72 -28.65
C LEU A 185 -8.26 24.84 -27.89
N VAL A 186 -9.53 24.94 -28.27
CA VAL A 186 -10.59 23.97 -27.98
C VAL A 186 -11.16 23.54 -29.33
N ILE A 187 -11.14 22.23 -29.60
CA ILE A 187 -11.46 21.64 -30.89
C ILE A 187 -12.49 20.54 -30.67
N SER A 188 -13.51 20.44 -31.53
CA SER A 188 -14.51 19.37 -31.47
C SER A 188 -15.08 19.03 -32.84
N ASN A 189 -15.50 17.78 -33.02
CA ASN A 189 -16.33 17.34 -34.16
C ASN A 189 -17.84 17.54 -33.94
N ASP A 190 -18.22 18.15 -32.81
CA ASP A 190 -19.60 18.55 -32.49
C ASP A 190 -19.56 19.92 -31.77
N PRO A 191 -19.17 21.00 -32.48
CA PRO A 191 -18.92 22.31 -31.88
C PRO A 191 -20.18 22.93 -31.26
N GLU A 192 -21.38 22.57 -31.72
CA GLU A 192 -22.66 23.06 -31.18
C GLU A 192 -22.88 22.68 -29.71
N ARG A 193 -22.21 21.62 -29.21
CA ARG A 193 -22.24 21.26 -27.79
C ARG A 193 -21.42 22.19 -26.91
N ILE A 194 -20.52 22.98 -27.49
CA ILE A 194 -19.64 23.86 -26.73
C ILE A 194 -20.30 25.23 -26.64
N ALA A 195 -20.53 25.70 -25.41
CA ALA A 195 -21.13 27.00 -25.15
C ALA A 195 -20.30 27.81 -24.17
N ASN A 196 -20.57 29.12 -24.09
CA ASN A 196 -19.99 30.02 -23.09
C ASN A 196 -18.45 29.99 -23.04
N VAL A 197 -17.80 29.92 -24.20
CA VAL A 197 -16.33 29.97 -24.31
C VAL A 197 -15.85 31.35 -23.85
N GLN A 198 -14.99 31.38 -22.84
CA GLN A 198 -14.47 32.60 -22.22
C GLN A 198 -12.99 32.46 -21.93
N VAL A 199 -12.21 33.47 -22.32
CA VAL A 199 -10.82 33.62 -21.90
C VAL A 199 -10.77 34.45 -20.61
N VAL A 200 -10.36 33.80 -19.52
CA VAL A 200 -10.35 34.33 -18.15
C VAL A 200 -8.93 34.46 -17.58
N GLU A 201 -8.81 34.95 -16.34
CA GLU A 201 -7.52 35.29 -15.75
C GLU A 201 -6.50 34.14 -15.77
N PRO A 202 -5.20 34.43 -16.02
CA PRO A 202 -4.15 33.42 -15.96
C PRO A 202 -4.08 32.70 -14.61
N LEU A 203 -3.77 31.40 -14.67
CA LEU A 203 -3.48 30.60 -13.49
C LEU A 203 -2.13 31.05 -12.89
N GLY A 204 -2.15 31.64 -11.70
CA GLY A 204 -0.94 32.06 -11.00
C GLY A 204 -0.15 33.14 -11.73
N ASN A 205 1.01 32.79 -12.28
CA ASN A 205 1.89 33.66 -13.06
C ASN A 205 2.15 33.12 -14.47
N SER A 206 1.25 32.27 -14.99
CA SER A 206 1.31 31.89 -16.39
C SER A 206 1.18 33.13 -17.29
N ASP A 207 1.90 33.12 -18.40
CA ASP A 207 1.72 34.08 -19.51
C ASP A 207 0.56 33.69 -20.45
N HIS A 208 -0.06 32.54 -20.20
CA HIS A 208 -1.26 32.09 -20.88
C HIS A 208 -2.51 32.35 -20.03
N ASN A 209 -3.58 32.79 -20.70
CA ASN A 209 -4.89 32.90 -20.11
C ASN A 209 -5.55 31.52 -19.96
N VAL A 210 -6.58 31.44 -19.11
CA VAL A 210 -7.37 30.23 -18.90
C VAL A 210 -8.55 30.24 -19.87
N ILE A 211 -8.88 29.09 -20.45
CA ILE A 211 -10.11 28.91 -21.24
C ILE A 211 -11.17 28.21 -20.38
N SER A 212 -12.32 28.84 -20.23
CA SER A 212 -13.51 28.31 -19.56
C SER A 212 -14.62 28.13 -20.59
N PHE A 213 -15.29 26.99 -20.59
CA PHE A 213 -16.36 26.68 -21.54
C PHE A 213 -17.26 25.59 -20.95
N ASP A 214 -18.51 25.57 -21.41
CA ASP A 214 -19.52 24.57 -21.07
C ASP A 214 -19.60 23.54 -22.19
N VAL A 215 -19.90 22.29 -21.81
CA VAL A 215 -20.13 21.19 -22.75
C VAL A 215 -21.50 20.62 -22.46
N TRP A 216 -22.38 20.63 -23.46
CA TRP A 216 -23.72 20.08 -23.37
C TRP A 216 -23.68 18.57 -23.58
N CYS A 217 -23.84 17.82 -22.49
CA CYS A 217 -23.95 16.37 -22.52
C CYS A 217 -24.91 15.85 -21.44
N ARG A 218 -25.50 14.67 -21.66
CA ARG A 218 -26.31 14.01 -20.64
C ARG A 218 -25.38 13.43 -19.57
N LYS A 219 -25.28 14.13 -18.45
CA LYS A 219 -24.48 13.72 -17.30
C LYS A 219 -25.10 12.49 -16.64
N GLN A 220 -24.42 11.34 -16.70
CA GLN A 220 -24.74 10.20 -15.84
C GLN A 220 -24.30 10.54 -14.41
N ILE A 221 -25.16 11.22 -13.65
CA ILE A 221 -24.88 11.56 -12.25
C ILE A 221 -25.01 10.28 -11.43
N TYR A 222 -23.89 9.78 -10.91
CA TYR A 222 -23.93 8.70 -9.91
C TYR A 222 -24.48 9.26 -8.59
N THR A 223 -25.80 9.15 -8.40
CA THR A 223 -26.52 9.63 -7.21
C THR A 223 -26.45 8.67 -6.02
N GLY A 224 -25.49 7.73 -6.02
CA GLY A 224 -25.30 6.74 -4.96
C GLY A 224 -24.91 7.39 -3.62
N ALA A 225 -25.86 8.02 -2.94
CA ALA A 225 -25.74 8.42 -1.56
C ALA A 225 -25.71 7.12 -0.74
N THR A 226 -24.54 6.79 -0.21
CA THR A 226 -24.43 5.62 0.67
C THR A 226 -25.07 5.99 2.01
N LYS A 227 -26.09 5.22 2.41
CA LYS A 227 -26.63 5.29 3.77
C LYS A 227 -25.60 4.63 4.69
N THR A 228 -25.19 5.33 5.74
CA THR A 228 -24.26 4.80 6.75
C THR A 228 -24.77 5.11 8.15
N LEU A 229 -24.37 4.32 9.14
CA LEU A 229 -24.77 4.50 10.53
C LEU A 229 -24.13 5.78 11.11
N ASN A 230 -24.95 6.64 11.70
CA ASN A 230 -24.50 7.87 12.35
C ASN A 230 -24.25 7.63 13.84
N PHE A 231 -23.08 7.10 14.15
CA PHE A 231 -22.68 6.81 15.53
C PHE A 231 -22.55 8.04 16.45
N ARG A 232 -22.52 9.27 15.90
CA ARG A 232 -22.52 10.48 16.73
C ARG A 232 -23.88 10.77 17.37
N LYS A 233 -24.95 10.28 16.76
CA LYS A 233 -26.33 10.41 17.26
C LYS A 233 -26.89 9.06 17.71
N ALA A 234 -26.03 8.08 17.94
CA ALA A 234 -26.44 6.77 18.43
C ALA A 234 -26.83 6.86 19.92
N ASN A 235 -28.00 6.35 20.27
CA ASN A 235 -28.41 6.22 21.67
C ASN A 235 -28.01 4.83 22.19
N PHE A 236 -26.73 4.69 22.57
CA PHE A 236 -26.22 3.44 23.11
C PHE A 236 -26.83 3.08 24.47
N SER A 237 -27.24 4.05 25.29
CA SER A 237 -27.85 3.79 26.58
C SER A 237 -29.18 3.05 26.45
N SER A 238 -30.09 3.54 25.59
CA SER A 238 -31.37 2.85 25.33
C SER A 238 -31.16 1.50 24.63
N LEU A 239 -30.17 1.40 23.75
CA LEU A 239 -29.85 0.14 23.09
C LEU A 239 -29.34 -0.91 24.08
N ARG A 240 -28.50 -0.53 25.07
CA ARG A 240 -28.08 -1.43 26.17
C ARG A 240 -29.28 -1.89 27.00
N ALA A 241 -30.14 -0.96 27.42
CA ALA A 241 -31.34 -1.30 28.20
C ALA A 241 -32.26 -2.28 27.45
N ALA A 242 -32.46 -2.08 26.15
CA ALA A 242 -33.26 -2.98 25.32
C ALA A 242 -32.64 -4.39 25.19
N LEU A 243 -31.31 -4.49 25.13
CA LEU A 243 -30.62 -5.79 25.07
C LEU A 243 -30.57 -6.51 26.43
N GLN A 244 -30.51 -5.78 27.54
CA GLN A 244 -30.52 -6.35 28.89
C GLN A 244 -31.84 -7.03 29.24
N GLY A 245 -32.96 -6.58 28.66
CA GLY A 245 -34.27 -7.19 28.85
C GLY A 245 -34.48 -8.52 28.13
N ILE A 246 -33.47 -9.05 27.42
CA ILE A 246 -33.59 -10.29 26.65
C ILE A 246 -32.95 -11.44 27.42
N ASP A 247 -33.74 -12.45 27.73
CA ASP A 247 -33.22 -13.73 28.17
C ASP A 247 -32.72 -14.55 26.97
N TRP A 248 -31.42 -14.45 26.69
CA TRP A 248 -30.79 -15.18 25.60
C TRP A 248 -30.75 -16.69 25.83
N GLY A 249 -30.81 -17.16 27.08
CA GLY A 249 -30.86 -18.59 27.40
C GLY A 249 -32.18 -19.19 26.92
N ILE A 250 -33.30 -18.58 27.31
CA ILE A 250 -34.64 -18.98 26.86
C ILE A 250 -34.78 -18.78 25.34
N MET A 251 -34.32 -17.64 24.81
CA MET A 251 -34.46 -17.36 23.38
C MET A 251 -33.68 -18.35 22.48
N PHE A 252 -32.69 -19.05 23.03
CA PHE A 252 -31.83 -19.99 22.32
C PHE A 252 -32.07 -21.46 22.67
N SER A 253 -32.95 -21.79 23.64
CA SER A 253 -33.12 -23.14 24.19
C SER A 253 -33.32 -24.23 23.12
N ASP A 254 -34.16 -23.96 22.12
CA ASP A 254 -34.57 -24.94 21.11
C ASP A 254 -34.00 -24.64 19.72
N LYS A 255 -32.88 -23.90 19.66
CA LYS A 255 -32.28 -23.43 18.40
C LYS A 255 -30.91 -24.06 18.16
N ASN A 256 -30.65 -24.46 16.93
CA ASN A 256 -29.29 -24.79 16.49
C ASN A 256 -28.45 -23.52 16.25
N THR A 257 -27.14 -23.69 16.05
CA THR A 257 -26.18 -22.59 15.86
C THR A 257 -26.62 -21.56 14.80
N GLU A 258 -27.10 -22.00 13.63
CA GLU A 258 -27.57 -21.08 12.57
C GLU A 258 -28.80 -20.29 13.02
N GLN A 259 -29.78 -20.94 13.65
CA GLN A 259 -30.98 -20.28 14.17
C GLN A 259 -30.67 -19.30 15.31
N LYS A 260 -29.74 -19.66 16.21
CA LYS A 260 -29.21 -18.76 17.27
C LYS A 260 -28.55 -17.52 16.64
N TRP A 261 -27.67 -17.73 15.65
CA TRP A 261 -27.02 -16.65 14.91
C TRP A 261 -28.02 -15.72 14.19
N LEU A 262 -28.99 -16.29 13.47
CA LEU A 262 -29.98 -15.49 12.76
C LEU A 262 -30.86 -14.68 13.72
N SER A 263 -31.27 -15.28 14.84
CA SER A 263 -32.01 -14.59 15.90
C SER A 263 -31.20 -13.42 16.48
N PHE A 264 -29.94 -13.68 16.85
CA PHE A 264 -29.01 -12.66 17.35
C PHE A 264 -28.85 -11.51 16.36
N LYS A 265 -28.54 -11.82 15.10
CA LYS A 265 -28.34 -10.83 14.03
C LYS A 265 -29.59 -9.99 13.81
N MET A 266 -30.78 -10.62 13.76
CA MET A 266 -32.04 -9.93 13.55
C MET A 266 -32.35 -8.96 14.69
N ILE A 267 -32.23 -9.40 15.94
CA ILE A 267 -32.46 -8.58 17.14
C ILE A 267 -31.48 -7.41 17.17
N LEU A 268 -30.19 -7.67 16.97
CA LEU A 268 -29.17 -6.63 17.00
C LEU A 268 -29.40 -5.59 15.90
N ASN A 269 -29.72 -6.03 14.68
CA ASN A 269 -30.00 -5.13 13.57
C ASN A 269 -31.30 -4.34 13.78
N HIS A 270 -32.33 -4.94 14.38
CA HIS A 270 -33.57 -4.28 14.74
C HIS A 270 -33.31 -3.12 15.70
N TYR A 271 -32.66 -3.36 16.84
CA TYR A 271 -32.35 -2.30 17.80
C TYR A 271 -31.35 -1.28 17.26
N CYS A 272 -30.37 -1.69 16.46
CA CYS A 272 -29.50 -0.74 15.77
C CYS A 272 -30.29 0.18 14.84
N SER A 273 -31.28 -0.34 14.10
CA SER A 273 -32.09 0.47 13.20
C SER A 273 -32.98 1.48 13.95
N GLN A 274 -33.42 1.15 15.17
CA GLN A 274 -34.21 2.03 16.03
C GLN A 274 -33.36 3.12 16.71
N PHE A 275 -32.19 2.77 17.24
CA PHE A 275 -31.40 3.66 18.11
C PHE A 275 -30.16 4.26 17.43
N ILE A 276 -29.85 3.87 16.19
CA ILE A 276 -28.73 4.40 15.42
C ILE A 276 -29.24 4.96 14.08
N PRO A 277 -29.38 6.29 13.95
CA PRO A 277 -29.94 6.88 12.74
C PRO A 277 -29.00 6.70 11.55
N LEU A 278 -29.59 6.52 10.36
CA LEU A 278 -28.85 6.51 9.10
C LEU A 278 -28.58 7.95 8.63
N ILE A 279 -27.37 8.21 8.17
CA ILE A 279 -27.01 9.43 7.44
C ILE A 279 -26.73 9.10 5.99
N ARG A 280 -27.30 9.88 5.07
CA ARG A 280 -26.91 9.85 3.66
C ARG A 280 -25.56 10.55 3.53
N LYS A 281 -24.51 9.79 3.23
CA LYS A 281 -23.27 10.36 2.71
C LYS A 281 -23.42 10.49 1.20
N SER A 282 -23.68 11.70 0.74
CA SER A 282 -23.42 12.06 -0.64
C SER A 282 -21.91 11.93 -0.91
N ARG A 283 -21.50 11.31 -2.02
CA ARG A 283 -20.10 11.41 -2.49
C ARG A 283 -19.71 12.86 -2.78
N SER A 284 -20.70 13.70 -3.13
CA SER A 284 -20.61 15.16 -3.11
C SER A 284 -20.68 15.66 -1.66
N VAL A 285 -19.61 15.39 -0.90
CA VAL A 285 -19.30 16.24 0.24
C VAL A 285 -18.86 17.57 -0.37
N LYS A 286 -19.40 18.70 0.09
CA LYS A 286 -18.86 20.04 -0.21
C LYS A 286 -17.39 20.06 0.26
N ASN A 287 -16.49 19.63 -0.63
CA ASN A 287 -15.06 19.47 -0.38
C ASN A 287 -14.39 20.84 -0.49
N HIS A 288 -14.80 21.79 0.36
CA HIS A 288 -13.93 22.94 0.55
C HIS A 288 -12.67 22.46 1.25
N PRO A 289 -11.48 22.87 0.80
CA PRO A 289 -10.25 22.47 1.44
C PRO A 289 -10.29 23.02 2.86
N MET A 290 -9.85 22.25 3.85
CA MET A 290 -9.91 22.67 5.25
C MET A 290 -9.12 23.97 5.52
N TRP A 291 -8.18 24.31 4.64
CA TRP A 291 -7.38 25.52 4.70
C TRP A 291 -8.10 26.76 4.10
N LEU A 292 -9.17 26.61 3.33
CA LEU A 292 -9.83 27.74 2.66
C LEU A 292 -10.66 28.57 3.64
N ASN A 293 -10.22 29.80 3.90
CA ASN A 293 -10.89 30.75 4.80
C ASN A 293 -11.56 31.92 4.03
N SER A 294 -12.26 32.81 4.74
CA SER A 294 -12.98 33.96 4.18
C SER A 294 -12.05 35.01 3.56
N GLU A 295 -10.86 35.22 4.12
CA GLU A 295 -9.86 36.16 3.62
C GLU A 295 -9.37 35.77 2.23
N VAL A 296 -9.01 34.50 2.03
CA VAL A 296 -8.58 33.96 0.73
C VAL A 296 -9.66 34.17 -0.33
N LYS A 297 -10.92 33.84 -0.02
CA LYS A 297 -12.06 34.05 -0.94
C LYS A 297 -12.22 35.52 -1.33
N LYS A 298 -12.11 36.44 -0.37
CA LYS A 298 -12.20 37.89 -0.61
C LYS A 298 -11.11 38.36 -1.56
N LEU A 299 -9.86 37.94 -1.34
CA LEU A 299 -8.73 38.32 -2.19
C LEU A 299 -8.86 37.77 -3.61
N ILE A 300 -9.33 36.53 -3.78
CA ILE A 300 -9.61 35.95 -5.10
C ILE A 300 -10.68 36.74 -5.85
N GLY A 301 -11.75 37.14 -5.15
CA GLY A 301 -12.76 38.04 -5.71
C GLY A 301 -12.20 39.37 -6.19
N LYS A 302 -11.29 39.99 -5.41
CA LYS A 302 -10.60 41.23 -5.80
C LYS A 302 -9.67 41.04 -7.01
N LYS A 303 -8.89 39.95 -7.04
CA LYS A 303 -8.03 39.58 -8.19
C LYS A 303 -8.85 39.52 -9.48
N ARG A 304 -10.01 38.86 -9.44
CA ARG A 304 -10.91 38.73 -10.60
C ARG A 304 -11.44 40.08 -11.08
N LYS A 305 -11.91 40.92 -10.15
CA LYS A 305 -12.41 42.26 -10.49
C LYS A 305 -11.33 43.11 -11.16
N ALA A 306 -10.11 43.09 -10.61
CA ALA A 306 -8.98 43.80 -11.19
C ALA A 306 -8.59 43.27 -12.58
N PHE A 307 -8.65 41.96 -12.82
CA PHE A 307 -8.38 41.39 -14.15
C PHE A 307 -9.45 41.79 -15.18
N LYS A 308 -10.74 41.76 -14.81
CA LYS A 308 -11.81 42.24 -15.69
C LYS A 308 -11.62 43.70 -16.09
N LYS A 309 -11.26 44.54 -15.12
CA LYS A 309 -10.93 45.96 -15.33
C LYS A 309 -9.73 46.13 -16.28
N TYR A 310 -8.67 45.33 -16.09
CA TYR A 310 -7.52 45.33 -16.99
C TYR A 310 -7.91 44.93 -18.42
N LYS A 311 -8.75 43.91 -18.59
CA LYS A 311 -9.23 43.47 -19.91
C LYS A 311 -10.08 44.53 -20.61
N SER A 312 -10.87 45.32 -19.87
CA SER A 312 -11.70 46.38 -20.45
C SER A 312 -10.93 47.67 -20.73
N GLU A 313 -10.00 48.07 -19.85
CA GLU A 313 -9.32 49.37 -19.95
C GLU A 313 -7.98 49.30 -20.68
N GLY A 314 -7.29 48.16 -20.66
CA GLY A 314 -5.95 48.00 -21.24
C GLY A 314 -4.84 48.81 -20.57
N THR A 315 -5.11 49.49 -19.45
CA THR A 315 -4.15 50.42 -18.82
C THR A 315 -3.09 49.73 -17.96
N VAL A 316 -1.91 50.35 -17.89
CA VAL A 316 -0.82 49.93 -16.98
C VAL A 316 -1.26 49.96 -15.52
N ALA A 317 -2.11 50.91 -15.14
CA ALA A 317 -2.65 51.03 -13.79
C ALA A 317 -3.53 49.81 -13.42
N ALA A 318 -4.47 49.43 -14.29
CA ALA A 318 -5.32 48.26 -14.07
C ALA A 318 -4.50 46.96 -14.04
N PHE A 319 -3.45 46.85 -14.86
CA PHE A 319 -2.54 45.70 -14.82
C PHE A 319 -1.76 45.61 -13.50
N ASN A 320 -1.28 46.73 -12.97
CA ASN A 320 -0.58 46.79 -11.69
C ASN A 320 -1.52 46.45 -10.51
N GLU A 321 -2.77 46.89 -10.56
CA GLU A 321 -3.81 46.52 -9.60
C GLU A 321 -4.06 45.00 -9.59
N TYR A 322 -4.16 44.38 -10.78
CA TYR A 322 -4.27 42.92 -10.92
C TYR A 322 -3.04 42.21 -10.32
N LYS A 323 -1.83 42.65 -10.66
CA LYS A 323 -0.57 42.08 -10.12
C LYS A 323 -0.52 42.15 -8.59
N HIS A 324 -0.94 43.27 -8.01
CA HIS A 324 -1.01 43.45 -6.56
C HIS A 324 -1.91 42.39 -5.91
N TYR A 325 -3.17 42.27 -6.36
CA TYR A 325 -4.09 41.29 -5.79
C TYR A 325 -3.67 39.85 -6.04
N ASN A 326 -3.04 39.55 -7.18
CA ASN A 326 -2.48 38.23 -7.45
C ASN A 326 -1.39 37.84 -6.42
N LYS A 327 -0.52 38.78 -6.04
CA LYS A 327 0.50 38.56 -4.99
C LYS A 327 -0.13 38.37 -3.61
N CYS A 328 -1.14 39.17 -3.26
CA CYS A 328 -1.87 39.02 -1.99
C CYS A 328 -2.55 37.66 -1.89
N CYS A 329 -3.26 37.22 -2.95
CA CYS A 329 -3.89 35.89 -3.01
C CYS A 329 -2.91 34.76 -2.74
N LYS A 330 -1.77 34.74 -3.43
CA LYS A 330 -0.74 33.69 -3.26
C LYS A 330 -0.23 33.62 -1.82
N THR A 331 -0.01 34.78 -1.21
CA THR A 331 0.47 34.88 0.18
C THR A 331 -0.58 34.35 1.15
N ALA A 332 -1.84 34.75 1.00
CA ALA A 332 -2.94 34.32 1.86
C ALA A 332 -3.22 32.81 1.75
N ILE A 333 -3.21 32.25 0.53
CA ILE A 333 -3.37 30.81 0.29
C ILE A 333 -2.28 30.03 1.03
N ARG A 334 -1.00 30.45 0.88
CA ARG A 334 0.12 29.80 1.54
C ARG A 334 0.00 29.84 3.06
N LYS A 335 -0.32 31.02 3.62
CA LYS A 335 -0.53 31.20 5.05
C LYS A 335 -1.62 30.26 5.59
N ALA A 336 -2.78 30.22 4.94
CA ALA A 336 -3.89 29.41 5.39
C ALA A 336 -3.60 27.89 5.30
N LYS A 337 -2.82 27.45 4.30
CA LYS A 337 -2.34 26.06 4.21
C LYS A 337 -1.40 25.70 5.36
N ILE A 338 -0.43 26.55 5.66
CA ILE A 338 0.53 26.38 6.77
C ILE A 338 -0.20 26.24 8.11
N GLU A 339 -1.12 27.16 8.42
CA GLU A 339 -1.91 27.15 9.66
C GLU A 339 -2.73 25.86 9.80
N ASN A 340 -3.34 25.38 8.71
CA ASN A 340 -4.08 24.13 8.72
C ASN A 340 -3.16 22.90 8.94
N GLU A 341 -1.98 22.88 8.33
CA GLU A 341 -1.00 21.79 8.51
C GLU A 341 -0.48 21.72 9.94
N GLU A 342 -0.17 22.86 10.54
CA GLU A 342 0.27 22.98 11.93
C GLU A 342 -0.81 22.51 12.91
N ARG A 343 -2.06 22.94 12.68
CA ARG A 343 -3.20 22.45 13.48
C ARG A 343 -3.36 20.92 13.38
N ILE A 344 -3.26 20.35 12.17
CA ILE A 344 -3.36 18.91 11.97
C ILE A 344 -2.20 18.17 12.64
N ALA A 345 -0.99 18.73 12.60
CA ALA A 345 0.18 18.14 13.25
C ALA A 345 0.10 18.21 14.79
N ALA A 346 -0.39 19.32 15.35
CA ALA A 346 -0.64 19.45 16.79
C ALA A 346 -1.67 18.41 17.27
N GLU A 347 -2.73 18.18 16.48
CA GLU A 347 -3.73 17.13 16.74
C GLU A 347 -3.18 15.70 16.52
N ALA A 348 -2.02 15.50 15.88
CA ALA A 348 -1.55 14.17 15.53
C ALA A 348 -1.19 13.31 16.74
N LYS A 349 -0.78 13.91 17.86
CA LYS A 349 -0.49 13.20 19.11
C LYS A 349 -1.74 12.54 19.70
N THR A 350 -2.89 13.22 19.61
CA THR A 350 -4.17 12.74 20.15
C THR A 350 -5.03 12.02 19.10
N ASN A 351 -4.85 12.35 17.82
CA ASN A 351 -5.61 11.76 16.70
C ASN A 351 -4.72 11.55 15.45
N PRO A 352 -3.86 10.51 15.45
CA PRO A 352 -3.00 10.20 14.31
C PRO A 352 -3.76 9.96 13.00
N LYS A 353 -5.02 9.51 13.06
CA LYS A 353 -5.84 9.23 11.87
C LYS A 353 -6.11 10.47 11.04
N LYS A 354 -6.36 11.62 11.67
CA LYS A 354 -6.57 12.89 10.94
C LYS A 354 -5.32 13.28 10.17
N PHE A 355 -4.17 13.16 10.81
CA PHE A 355 -2.87 13.41 10.19
C PHE A 355 -2.63 12.48 8.99
N PHE A 356 -2.77 11.16 9.16
CA PHE A 356 -2.60 10.23 8.05
C PHE A 356 -3.67 10.40 6.95
N LYS A 357 -4.90 10.80 7.30
CA LYS A 357 -5.93 11.14 6.30
C LYS A 357 -5.51 12.34 5.46
N TYR A 358 -5.00 13.41 6.07
CA TYR A 358 -4.47 14.57 5.36
C TYR A 358 -3.31 14.16 4.44
N ILE A 359 -2.33 13.44 4.95
CA ILE A 359 -1.19 12.98 4.15
C ILE A 359 -1.62 12.05 3.01
N ASN A 360 -2.54 11.12 3.25
CA ASN A 360 -3.05 10.24 2.20
C ASN A 360 -3.94 10.98 1.19
N SER A 361 -4.54 12.11 1.55
CA SER A 361 -5.24 12.97 0.58
C SER A 361 -4.26 13.70 -0.35
N LYS A 362 -3.04 13.95 0.11
CA LYS A 362 -1.98 14.55 -0.71
C LYS A 362 -1.37 13.54 -1.68
N LYS A 363 -1.17 12.30 -1.24
CA LYS A 363 -0.70 11.20 -2.10
C LYS A 363 -1.62 11.00 -3.29
N MET A 364 -1.06 10.85 -4.49
CA MET A 364 -1.78 10.33 -5.64
C MET A 364 -2.45 9.02 -5.26
N GLN A 365 -3.78 9.02 -5.26
CA GLN A 365 -4.56 7.81 -5.09
C GLN A 365 -4.86 7.27 -6.47
N VAL A 366 -4.29 6.11 -6.80
CA VAL A 366 -4.71 5.37 -7.99
C VAL A 366 -5.96 4.59 -7.60
N GLU A 367 -7.09 5.28 -7.55
CA GLU A 367 -8.35 4.71 -7.08
C GLU A 367 -8.94 3.73 -8.10
N GLY A 368 -9.59 2.69 -7.57
CA GLY A 368 -10.40 1.76 -8.33
C GLY A 368 -9.64 0.72 -9.14
N VAL A 369 -10.42 -0.16 -9.77
CA VAL A 369 -9.96 -1.17 -10.72
C VAL A 369 -9.92 -0.52 -12.11
N ALA A 370 -8.75 -0.57 -12.77
CA ALA A 370 -8.62 -0.08 -14.14
C ALA A 370 -9.50 -0.88 -15.11
N PRO A 371 -9.78 -0.39 -16.34
CA PRO A 371 -10.27 -1.25 -17.41
C PRO A 371 -9.46 -2.54 -17.49
N LEU A 372 -10.13 -3.69 -17.56
CA LEU A 372 -9.47 -4.99 -17.54
C LEU A 372 -9.46 -5.59 -18.94
N SER A 373 -8.31 -6.14 -19.34
CA SER A 373 -8.21 -6.95 -20.54
C SER A 373 -8.57 -8.39 -20.19
N TYR A 374 -9.58 -8.93 -20.85
CA TYR A 374 -10.04 -10.30 -20.67
C TYR A 374 -10.52 -10.89 -22.00
N ASN A 375 -9.98 -12.05 -22.39
CA ASN A 375 -10.27 -12.71 -23.67
C ASN A 375 -10.16 -11.77 -24.89
N ASN A 376 -9.09 -10.97 -24.96
CA ASN A 376 -8.83 -9.96 -26.00
C ASN A 376 -9.85 -8.81 -26.07
N ASN A 377 -10.78 -8.71 -25.10
CA ASN A 377 -11.73 -7.61 -24.97
C ASN A 377 -11.39 -6.72 -23.78
N MET A 378 -11.72 -5.42 -23.87
CA MET A 378 -11.54 -4.45 -22.80
C MET A 378 -12.83 -4.26 -22.01
N VAL A 379 -12.78 -4.54 -20.72
CA VAL A 379 -13.93 -4.48 -19.80
C VAL A 379 -13.87 -3.20 -18.97
N THR A 380 -14.87 -2.34 -19.13
CA THR A 380 -14.90 -1.00 -18.52
C THR A 380 -16.00 -0.84 -17.46
N ALA A 381 -17.10 -1.59 -17.55
CA ALA A 381 -18.21 -1.53 -16.60
C ALA A 381 -17.82 -2.13 -15.23
N ASP A 382 -18.27 -1.52 -14.13
CA ASP A 382 -17.91 -1.98 -12.77
C ASP A 382 -18.46 -3.38 -12.45
N THR A 383 -19.65 -3.72 -12.97
CA THR A 383 -20.27 -5.06 -12.87
C THR A 383 -19.37 -6.10 -13.52
N GLU A 384 -19.06 -5.90 -14.80
CA GLU A 384 -18.25 -6.83 -15.59
C GLU A 384 -16.82 -6.92 -15.06
N LYS A 385 -16.21 -5.81 -14.61
CA LYS A 385 -14.90 -5.83 -13.93
C LYS A 385 -14.94 -6.71 -12.69
N ALA A 386 -16.00 -6.60 -11.89
CA ALA A 386 -16.16 -7.42 -10.71
C ALA A 386 -16.31 -8.90 -11.09
N ASP A 387 -17.10 -9.23 -12.10
CA ASP A 387 -17.29 -10.62 -12.57
C ASP A 387 -15.99 -11.20 -13.17
N VAL A 388 -15.26 -10.47 -14.02
CA VAL A 388 -13.97 -10.90 -14.58
C VAL A 388 -12.95 -11.17 -13.48
N LEU A 389 -12.85 -10.27 -12.49
CA LEU A 389 -11.96 -10.49 -11.34
C LEU A 389 -12.39 -11.70 -10.53
N ASN A 390 -13.70 -11.88 -10.32
CA ASN A 390 -14.20 -13.01 -9.54
C ASN A 390 -13.96 -14.34 -10.28
N GLN A 391 -14.16 -14.36 -11.60
CA GLN A 391 -13.85 -15.51 -12.45
C GLN A 391 -12.36 -15.84 -12.41
N PHE A 392 -11.48 -14.82 -12.53
CA PHE A 392 -10.05 -15.01 -12.43
C PHE A 392 -9.59 -15.48 -11.04
N PHE A 393 -10.13 -14.91 -9.96
CA PHE A 393 -9.79 -15.37 -8.60
C PHE A 393 -10.33 -16.76 -8.31
N SER A 394 -11.40 -17.18 -8.98
CA SER A 394 -11.95 -18.53 -8.84
C SER A 394 -11.17 -19.57 -9.65
N SER A 395 -10.56 -19.17 -10.77
CA SER A 395 -9.81 -20.09 -11.64
C SER A 395 -8.46 -20.55 -11.07
N VAL A 396 -7.95 -19.85 -10.04
CA VAL A 396 -6.70 -20.24 -9.36
C VAL A 396 -6.90 -21.29 -8.26
N TYR A 397 -8.15 -21.66 -7.95
CA TYR A 397 -8.41 -22.68 -6.94
C TYR A 397 -7.98 -24.07 -7.43
N THR A 398 -7.45 -24.86 -6.51
CA THR A 398 -7.09 -26.26 -6.71
C THR A 398 -8.34 -27.12 -6.67
N VAL A 399 -8.54 -27.93 -7.71
CA VAL A 399 -9.47 -29.05 -7.67
C VAL A 399 -8.72 -30.23 -7.04
N GLU A 400 -9.16 -30.64 -5.85
CA GLU A 400 -8.46 -31.67 -5.08
C GLU A 400 -8.67 -33.04 -5.72
N GLU A 401 -7.57 -33.77 -5.96
CA GLU A 401 -7.62 -35.12 -6.54
C GLU A 401 -8.19 -36.13 -5.54
N PRO A 402 -8.95 -37.16 -5.99
CA PRO A 402 -9.44 -38.23 -5.12
C PRO A 402 -8.29 -38.88 -4.36
N VAL A 403 -8.39 -38.88 -3.04
CA VAL A 403 -7.29 -39.28 -2.15
C VAL A 403 -7.27 -40.82 -2.06
N GLY A 404 -6.23 -41.47 -2.62
CA GLY A 404 -5.68 -42.67 -1.98
C GLY A 404 -5.04 -42.23 -0.65
N GLN A 405 -5.05 -43.06 0.41
CA GLN A 405 -4.61 -42.67 1.77
C GLN A 405 -3.22 -41.99 1.78
N VAL A 406 -3.19 -40.66 1.70
CA VAL A 406 -2.00 -39.86 1.98
C VAL A 406 -1.98 -39.68 3.49
N SER A 407 -1.35 -40.62 4.19
CA SER A 407 -1.13 -40.53 5.62
C SER A 407 0.02 -39.54 5.88
N PRO A 408 -0.21 -38.47 6.64
CA PRO A 408 0.88 -37.66 7.19
C PRO A 408 1.69 -38.50 8.18
N ASN A 409 2.92 -38.09 8.45
CA ASN A 409 3.69 -38.69 9.54
C ASN A 409 3.00 -38.38 10.87
N SER A 410 2.93 -39.40 11.73
CA SER A 410 2.25 -39.33 13.02
C SER A 410 3.11 -38.58 14.02
N PHE A 411 2.54 -37.55 14.67
CA PHE A 411 3.20 -36.86 15.78
C PHE A 411 2.86 -37.57 17.09
N THR A 412 3.89 -37.87 17.88
CA THR A 412 3.68 -38.34 19.25
C THR A 412 3.43 -37.12 20.13
N VAL A 413 2.19 -36.91 20.57
CA VAL A 413 1.81 -35.75 21.37
C VAL A 413 1.88 -36.11 22.87
N ALA A 414 2.46 -35.23 23.67
CA ALA A 414 2.62 -35.44 25.12
C ALA A 414 1.31 -35.26 25.91
N SER A 415 0.33 -34.52 25.38
CA SER A 415 -0.96 -34.26 26.03
C SER A 415 -2.09 -34.05 25.02
N ALA A 416 -3.28 -34.58 25.32
CA ALA A 416 -4.46 -34.37 24.48
C ALA A 416 -4.96 -32.91 24.60
N PRO A 417 -5.44 -32.30 23.52
CA PRO A 417 -5.98 -30.94 23.56
C PRO A 417 -7.24 -30.86 24.45
N THR A 418 -7.31 -29.81 25.27
CA THR A 418 -8.48 -29.53 26.13
C THR A 418 -9.72 -29.26 25.28
N THR A 419 -10.81 -29.99 25.53
CA THR A 419 -12.08 -29.87 24.78
C THR A 419 -12.96 -28.70 25.25
N GLN A 420 -12.81 -28.25 26.50
CA GLN A 420 -13.61 -27.17 27.09
C GLN A 420 -12.73 -25.97 27.47
N TRP A 421 -12.26 -25.24 26.45
CA TRP A 421 -11.34 -24.11 26.61
C TRP A 421 -12.02 -22.73 26.47
N LEU A 422 -13.20 -22.68 25.86
CA LEU A 422 -13.89 -21.42 25.59
C LEU A 422 -14.60 -20.91 26.84
N ALA A 423 -14.35 -19.65 27.19
CA ALA A 423 -14.99 -18.98 28.33
C ALA A 423 -15.58 -17.61 27.92
N GLN A 424 -16.60 -17.17 28.68
CA GLN A 424 -17.31 -15.92 28.40
C GLN A 424 -16.40 -14.68 28.49
N ASP A 425 -15.46 -14.66 29.44
CA ASP A 425 -14.53 -13.55 29.63
C ASP A 425 -13.59 -13.37 28.42
N MET A 426 -13.24 -14.47 27.74
CA MET A 426 -12.46 -14.43 26.50
C MET A 426 -13.22 -13.72 25.38
N VAL A 427 -14.54 -13.95 25.28
CA VAL A 427 -15.41 -13.27 24.32
C VAL A 427 -15.45 -11.76 24.61
N LEU A 428 -15.61 -11.37 25.87
CA LEU A 428 -15.61 -9.96 26.28
C LEU A 428 -14.27 -9.27 25.98
N LYS A 429 -13.15 -9.91 26.34
CA LYS A 429 -11.79 -9.43 26.02
C LYS A 429 -11.64 -9.24 24.51
N GLY A 430 -12.08 -10.22 23.72
CA GLY A 430 -12.06 -10.15 22.26
C GLY A 430 -12.88 -8.98 21.71
N LEU A 431 -14.11 -8.76 22.20
CA LEU A 431 -14.97 -7.64 21.82
C LEU A 431 -14.30 -6.27 22.08
N HIS A 432 -13.61 -6.12 23.22
CA HIS A 432 -12.90 -4.87 23.55
C HIS A 432 -11.72 -4.57 22.62
N THR A 433 -11.08 -5.59 22.05
CA THR A 433 -9.96 -5.42 21.11
C THR A 433 -10.39 -5.10 19.68
N ILE A 434 -11.69 -5.19 19.35
CA ILE A 434 -12.20 -4.96 18.00
C ILE A 434 -11.86 -3.54 17.52
N ASN A 435 -11.28 -3.46 16.31
CA ASN A 435 -11.01 -2.18 15.66
C ASN A 435 -12.28 -1.60 15.02
N VAL A 436 -12.87 -0.61 15.69
CA VAL A 436 -14.14 0.05 15.29
C VAL A 436 -14.11 0.84 13.97
N ASN A 437 -12.96 0.89 13.30
CA ASN A 437 -12.78 1.63 12.04
C ASN A 437 -12.71 0.70 10.84
N LYS A 438 -12.79 -0.62 11.04
CA LYS A 438 -12.90 -1.59 9.96
C LYS A 438 -14.32 -1.60 9.38
N ALA A 439 -14.44 -2.01 8.12
CA ALA A 439 -15.73 -2.19 7.45
C ALA A 439 -16.44 -3.47 7.96
N PRO A 440 -17.78 -3.50 7.96
CA PRO A 440 -18.55 -4.70 8.28
C PRO A 440 -18.41 -5.75 7.17
N GLY A 441 -18.63 -7.02 7.53
CA GLY A 441 -18.72 -8.12 6.57
C GLY A 441 -20.05 -8.15 5.81
N PRO A 442 -20.32 -9.23 5.06
CA PRO A 442 -21.61 -9.43 4.36
C PRO A 442 -22.83 -9.49 5.29
N ASP A 443 -22.61 -9.73 6.59
CA ASP A 443 -23.64 -9.73 7.64
C ASP A 443 -24.13 -8.33 8.05
N GLY A 444 -23.42 -7.27 7.65
CA GLY A 444 -23.78 -5.87 7.92
C GLY A 444 -23.53 -5.41 9.36
N ILE A 445 -22.98 -6.25 10.25
CA ILE A 445 -22.77 -5.90 11.65
C ILE A 445 -21.52 -5.03 11.79
N HIS A 446 -21.70 -3.79 12.25
CA HIS A 446 -20.61 -2.82 12.33
C HIS A 446 -19.71 -3.08 13.55
N PRO A 447 -18.36 -3.11 13.41
CA PRO A 447 -17.43 -3.35 14.52
C PRO A 447 -17.61 -2.46 15.76
N ARG A 448 -18.04 -1.21 15.56
CA ARG A 448 -18.36 -0.28 16.65
C ARG A 448 -19.51 -0.76 17.53
N VAL A 449 -20.57 -1.31 16.96
CA VAL A 449 -21.72 -1.83 17.71
C VAL A 449 -21.24 -2.93 18.65
N LEU A 450 -20.47 -3.88 18.14
CA LEU A 450 -19.91 -4.99 18.92
C LEU A 450 -19.05 -4.52 20.10
N ARG A 451 -18.20 -3.51 19.90
CA ARG A 451 -17.31 -3.02 20.96
C ARG A 451 -18.04 -2.19 22.03
N GLU A 452 -18.99 -1.34 21.63
CA GLU A 452 -19.74 -0.48 22.56
C GLU A 452 -20.73 -1.25 23.43
N LEU A 453 -21.15 -2.44 22.97
CA LEU A 453 -22.12 -3.33 23.62
C LEU A 453 -21.47 -4.62 24.13
N GLY A 454 -20.16 -4.59 24.38
CA GLY A 454 -19.41 -5.80 24.72
C GLY A 454 -20.00 -6.57 25.90
N ALA A 455 -20.44 -5.85 26.94
CA ALA A 455 -20.99 -6.42 28.16
C ALA A 455 -22.34 -7.11 27.94
N GLU A 456 -23.18 -6.57 27.04
CA GLU A 456 -24.50 -7.11 26.71
C GLU A 456 -24.41 -8.26 25.70
N LEU A 457 -23.40 -8.24 24.82
CA LEU A 457 -23.25 -9.22 23.74
C LEU A 457 -22.37 -10.42 24.09
N GLN A 458 -21.54 -10.34 25.14
CA GLN A 458 -20.64 -11.44 25.51
C GLN A 458 -21.38 -12.76 25.78
N TRP A 459 -22.53 -12.72 26.45
CA TRP A 459 -23.31 -13.91 26.82
C TRP A 459 -23.93 -14.61 25.61
N PRO A 460 -24.74 -13.93 24.77
CA PRO A 460 -25.31 -14.58 23.58
C PRO A 460 -24.23 -15.05 22.60
N LEU A 461 -23.13 -14.30 22.44
CA LEU A 461 -22.04 -14.73 21.58
C LEU A 461 -21.31 -15.94 22.14
N PHE A 462 -21.08 -16.01 23.46
CA PHE A 462 -20.54 -17.20 24.10
C PHE A 462 -21.43 -18.43 23.85
N LEU A 463 -22.75 -18.31 24.01
CA LEU A 463 -23.68 -19.41 23.71
C LEU A 463 -23.60 -19.87 22.24
N ILE A 464 -23.55 -18.93 21.29
CA ILE A 464 -23.40 -19.24 19.86
C ILE A 464 -22.05 -19.91 19.58
N PHE A 465 -20.96 -19.40 20.14
CA PHE A 465 -19.61 -19.93 19.92
C PHE A 465 -19.45 -21.33 20.53
N SER A 466 -19.95 -21.55 21.73
CA SER A 466 -19.94 -22.85 22.40
C SER A 466 -20.72 -23.89 21.59
N ASP A 467 -21.94 -23.56 21.16
CA ASP A 467 -22.78 -24.43 20.34
C ASP A 467 -22.15 -24.70 18.96
N SER A 468 -21.60 -23.65 18.33
CA SER A 468 -20.88 -23.75 17.06
C SER A 468 -19.70 -24.70 17.17
N LEU A 469 -18.90 -24.58 18.24
CA LEU A 469 -17.75 -25.45 18.49
C LEU A 469 -18.20 -26.90 18.70
N SER A 470 -19.11 -27.15 19.66
CA SER A 470 -19.52 -28.50 20.04
C SER A 470 -20.25 -29.24 18.93
N SER A 471 -21.09 -28.55 18.14
CA SER A 471 -21.83 -29.15 17.05
C SER A 471 -21.04 -29.16 15.73
N GLY A 472 -19.89 -28.47 15.67
CA GLY A 472 -19.14 -28.21 14.44
C GLY A 472 -19.84 -27.27 13.44
N MET A 473 -21.04 -26.77 13.71
CA MET A 473 -21.82 -25.99 12.75
C MET A 473 -21.31 -24.55 12.66
N VAL A 474 -21.04 -24.08 11.44
CA VAL A 474 -20.56 -22.72 11.18
C VAL A 474 -21.66 -21.89 10.51
N PRO A 475 -22.08 -20.75 11.10
CA PRO A 475 -23.08 -19.89 10.51
C PRO A 475 -22.77 -19.48 9.06
N ARG A 476 -23.77 -19.54 8.19
CA ARG A 476 -23.61 -19.30 6.74
C ARG A 476 -23.03 -17.93 6.42
N ASP A 477 -23.36 -16.91 7.20
CA ASP A 477 -22.81 -15.56 7.00
C ASP A 477 -21.31 -15.46 7.31
N TRP A 478 -20.76 -16.33 8.15
CA TRP A 478 -19.33 -16.39 8.43
C TRP A 478 -18.54 -17.03 7.28
N LYS A 479 -19.24 -17.76 6.40
CA LYS A 479 -18.69 -18.42 5.21
C LYS A 479 -18.79 -17.59 3.92
N LYS A 480 -19.36 -16.38 4.01
CA LYS A 480 -19.46 -15.42 2.89
C LYS A 480 -18.35 -14.37 2.95
N ALA A 481 -17.84 -13.98 1.79
CA ALA A 481 -16.85 -12.90 1.66
C ALA A 481 -17.23 -11.87 0.58
N ASN A 482 -17.08 -10.59 0.92
CA ASN A 482 -16.96 -9.51 -0.06
C ASN A 482 -15.47 -9.29 -0.36
N VAL A 483 -15.03 -9.59 -1.57
CA VAL A 483 -13.63 -9.51 -2.00
C VAL A 483 -13.33 -8.13 -2.56
N THR A 484 -12.36 -7.44 -1.98
CA THR A 484 -11.84 -6.17 -2.50
C THR A 484 -10.55 -6.43 -3.28
N PRO A 485 -10.51 -6.14 -4.60
CA PRO A 485 -9.30 -6.31 -5.40
C PRO A 485 -8.29 -5.19 -5.09
N ILE A 486 -7.07 -5.56 -4.71
CA ILE A 486 -5.98 -4.61 -4.44
C ILE A 486 -4.89 -4.78 -5.49
N PHE A 487 -4.61 -3.73 -6.26
CA PHE A 487 -3.53 -3.75 -7.23
C PHE A 487 -2.16 -3.96 -6.55
N LYS A 488 -1.38 -4.94 -7.03
CA LYS A 488 -0.08 -5.33 -6.47
C LYS A 488 1.09 -4.66 -7.19
N LYS A 489 1.27 -4.94 -8.49
CA LYS A 489 2.36 -4.44 -9.36
C LYS A 489 2.09 -4.84 -10.82
N GLY A 490 2.79 -4.24 -11.79
CA GLY A 490 2.69 -4.60 -13.22
C GLY A 490 1.66 -3.77 -13.98
N ILE A 491 1.10 -4.32 -15.06
CA ILE A 491 0.09 -3.66 -15.89
C ILE A 491 -1.28 -3.72 -15.18
N ARG A 492 -1.96 -2.59 -15.01
CA ARG A 492 -3.24 -2.50 -14.26
C ARG A 492 -4.42 -3.14 -14.99
N SER A 493 -4.36 -3.31 -16.30
CA SER A 493 -5.42 -3.97 -17.06
C SER A 493 -5.42 -5.49 -16.89
N GLN A 494 -4.38 -6.08 -16.31
CA GLN A 494 -4.27 -7.52 -16.14
C GLN A 494 -4.87 -7.98 -14.79
N PRO A 495 -5.91 -8.83 -14.77
CA PRO A 495 -6.53 -9.33 -13.53
C PRO A 495 -5.53 -10.00 -12.57
N GLY A 496 -4.53 -10.71 -13.12
CA GLY A 496 -3.48 -11.38 -12.35
C GLY A 496 -2.61 -10.48 -11.47
N ASN A 497 -2.63 -9.17 -11.72
CA ASN A 497 -1.90 -8.16 -10.96
C ASN A 497 -2.69 -7.61 -9.76
N TYR A 498 -3.90 -8.11 -9.50
CA TYR A 498 -4.70 -7.80 -8.32
C TYR A 498 -4.66 -8.93 -7.29
N ARG A 499 -4.73 -8.57 -6.01
CA ARG A 499 -4.86 -9.47 -4.88
C ARG A 499 -6.30 -9.47 -4.35
N PRO A 500 -6.93 -10.63 -4.12
CA PRO A 500 -8.25 -10.71 -3.50
C PRO A 500 -8.15 -10.55 -1.98
N VAL A 501 -8.70 -9.47 -1.42
CA VAL A 501 -8.80 -9.32 0.05
C VAL A 501 -10.24 -9.54 0.50
N SER A 502 -10.46 -10.60 1.27
CA SER A 502 -11.78 -11.02 1.76
C SER A 502 -12.20 -10.27 3.02
N LEU A 503 -13.32 -9.55 2.90
CA LEU A 503 -14.05 -8.98 4.02
C LEU A 503 -15.14 -9.97 4.45
N THR A 504 -14.92 -10.64 5.58
CA THR A 504 -15.83 -11.63 6.20
C THR A 504 -16.48 -11.07 7.47
N SER A 505 -17.42 -11.82 8.06
CA SER A 505 -18.10 -11.46 9.31
C SER A 505 -17.13 -11.05 10.42
N VAL A 506 -17.42 -9.94 11.09
CA VAL A 506 -16.61 -9.45 12.22
C VAL A 506 -16.77 -10.37 13.44
N VAL A 507 -17.98 -10.91 13.63
CA VAL A 507 -18.25 -11.89 14.70
C VAL A 507 -17.58 -13.22 14.37
N GLY A 508 -17.63 -13.68 13.12
CA GLY A 508 -16.86 -14.85 12.68
C GLY A 508 -15.36 -14.69 12.94
N LYS A 509 -14.78 -13.52 12.60
CA LYS A 509 -13.36 -13.22 12.88
C LYS A 509 -13.01 -13.16 14.37
N LEU A 510 -13.95 -12.73 15.21
CA LEU A 510 -13.78 -12.78 16.66
C LEU A 510 -13.60 -14.23 17.10
N PHE A 511 -14.47 -15.13 16.64
CA PHE A 511 -14.36 -16.54 17.01
C PHE A 511 -13.14 -17.24 16.39
N GLU A 512 -12.83 -16.97 15.12
CA GLU A 512 -11.58 -17.41 14.48
C GLU A 512 -10.35 -16.99 15.31
N GLY A 513 -10.36 -15.79 15.89
CA GLY A 513 -9.28 -15.29 16.74
C GLY A 513 -9.12 -16.07 18.04
N LEU A 514 -10.24 -16.40 18.70
CA LEU A 514 -10.23 -17.24 19.91
C LEU A 514 -9.72 -18.65 19.59
N LEU A 515 -10.20 -19.26 18.50
CA LEU A 515 -9.77 -20.58 18.07
C LEU A 515 -8.29 -20.60 17.66
N ARG A 516 -7.83 -19.56 16.95
CA ARG A 516 -6.42 -19.37 16.62
C ARG A 516 -5.55 -19.34 17.87
N ASP A 517 -5.94 -18.58 18.90
CA ASP A 517 -5.15 -18.48 20.12
C ASP A 517 -5.07 -19.82 20.86
N HIS A 518 -6.18 -20.56 20.91
CA HIS A 518 -6.19 -21.93 21.46
C HIS A 518 -5.24 -22.87 20.69
N ILE A 519 -5.36 -22.94 19.35
CA ILE A 519 -4.51 -23.80 18.51
C ILE A 519 -3.04 -23.37 18.62
N GLN A 520 -2.75 -22.06 18.59
CA GLN A 520 -1.40 -21.52 18.67
C GLN A 520 -0.71 -21.90 19.98
N ASN A 521 -1.43 -21.88 21.10
CA ASN A 521 -0.88 -22.31 22.39
C ASN A 521 -0.56 -23.81 22.37
N TYR A 522 -1.51 -24.64 21.91
CA TYR A 522 -1.32 -26.09 21.81
C TYR A 522 -0.09 -26.47 20.96
N VAL A 523 0.08 -25.86 19.78
CA VAL A 523 1.20 -26.20 18.89
C VAL A 523 2.55 -25.72 19.40
N VAL A 524 2.58 -24.67 20.21
CA VAL A 524 3.82 -24.16 20.84
C VAL A 524 4.18 -25.01 22.06
N GLU A 525 3.21 -25.33 22.92
CA GLU A 525 3.41 -26.15 24.12
C GLU A 525 3.88 -27.57 23.79
N ASN A 526 3.40 -28.14 22.67
CA ASN A 526 3.80 -29.47 22.21
C ASN A 526 4.97 -29.47 21.22
N GLY A 527 5.62 -28.31 20.97
CA GLY A 527 6.79 -28.23 20.08
C GLY A 527 6.51 -28.66 18.62
N ILE A 528 5.27 -28.53 18.16
CA ILE A 528 4.83 -29.00 16.82
C ILE A 528 5.37 -28.08 15.71
N MET A 529 5.37 -26.76 15.95
CA MET A 529 5.80 -25.79 14.94
C MET A 529 7.32 -25.79 14.79
N SER A 530 7.80 -25.89 13.54
CA SER A 530 9.22 -25.78 13.20
C SER A 530 9.84 -24.48 13.73
N SER A 531 11.07 -24.58 14.23
CA SER A 531 11.87 -23.42 14.64
C SER A 531 12.27 -22.52 13.47
N ASN A 532 12.26 -23.04 12.24
CA ASN A 532 12.66 -22.36 11.01
C ASN A 532 11.53 -21.52 10.38
N GLN A 533 10.29 -21.69 10.86
CA GLN A 533 9.14 -20.87 10.45
C GLN A 533 9.10 -19.55 11.22
N HIS A 534 9.19 -18.43 10.50
CA HIS A 534 9.15 -17.08 11.07
C HIS A 534 7.92 -16.26 10.65
N GLY A 535 7.22 -16.68 9.59
CA GLY A 535 6.05 -15.98 9.07
C GLY A 535 4.85 -16.16 9.99
N PHE A 536 4.13 -15.09 10.32
CA PHE A 536 2.94 -15.11 11.19
C PHE A 536 3.13 -15.73 12.59
N MET A 537 4.37 -16.01 13.01
CA MET A 537 4.68 -16.55 14.32
C MET A 537 4.87 -15.43 15.35
N LYS A 538 4.35 -15.66 16.56
CA LYS A 538 4.58 -14.75 17.69
C LYS A 538 6.09 -14.64 17.93
N ASP A 539 6.56 -13.42 18.18
CA ASP A 539 7.97 -13.15 18.46
C ASP A 539 8.96 -13.62 17.37
N ARG A 540 8.48 -13.63 16.12
CA ARG A 540 9.29 -13.77 14.91
C ARG A 540 8.97 -12.63 13.94
N SER A 541 9.90 -12.36 13.03
CA SER A 541 9.82 -11.27 12.05
C SER A 541 10.75 -11.52 10.87
N CYS A 542 10.57 -10.75 9.80
CA CYS A 542 11.49 -10.74 8.66
C CYS A 542 12.95 -10.54 9.09
N GLN A 543 13.19 -9.63 10.05
CA GLN A 543 14.53 -9.38 10.56
C GLN A 543 15.13 -10.61 11.26
N THR A 544 14.37 -11.29 12.12
CA THR A 544 14.86 -12.49 12.81
C THR A 544 15.16 -13.63 11.84
N ASN A 545 14.38 -13.75 10.76
CA ASN A 545 14.59 -14.77 9.73
C ASN A 545 15.89 -14.49 8.96
N LEU A 546 16.05 -13.25 8.47
CA LEU A 546 17.26 -12.82 7.76
C LEU A 546 18.52 -12.98 8.63
N ILE A 547 18.47 -12.57 9.91
CA ILE A 547 19.61 -12.72 10.81
C ILE A 547 19.95 -14.20 11.01
N ALA A 548 18.98 -15.05 11.30
CA ALA A 548 19.24 -16.46 11.59
C ALA A 548 19.81 -17.19 10.37
N PHE A 549 19.18 -17.03 9.20
CA PHE A 549 19.61 -17.71 7.97
C PHE A 549 21.01 -17.26 7.52
N TYR A 550 21.24 -15.94 7.43
CA TYR A 550 22.52 -15.44 6.95
C TYR A 550 23.63 -15.47 8.01
N ASP A 551 23.32 -15.71 9.28
CA ASP A 551 24.35 -16.02 10.27
C ASP A 551 25.09 -17.30 9.88
N GLU A 552 24.37 -18.35 9.49
CA GLU A 552 24.96 -19.59 9.01
C GLU A 552 25.70 -19.40 7.69
N VAL A 553 25.05 -18.78 6.69
CA VAL A 553 25.69 -18.51 5.39
C VAL A 553 27.00 -17.74 5.58
N SER A 554 26.99 -16.68 6.39
CA SER A 554 28.20 -15.88 6.62
C SER A 554 29.29 -16.65 7.38
N LYS A 555 28.95 -17.58 8.30
CA LYS A 555 29.92 -18.48 8.97
C LYS A 555 30.62 -19.41 7.96
N LYS A 556 29.84 -20.01 7.05
CA LYS A 556 30.38 -20.92 6.01
C LYS A 556 31.31 -20.19 5.05
N LEU A 557 30.88 -19.02 4.56
CA LEU A 557 31.73 -18.18 3.72
C LEU A 557 33.02 -17.75 4.44
N ASP A 558 32.94 -17.42 5.74
CA ASP A 558 34.12 -17.04 6.54
C ASP A 558 35.13 -18.18 6.72
N SER A 559 34.64 -19.42 6.71
CA SER A 559 35.47 -20.64 6.73
C SER A 559 36.06 -20.98 5.35
N GLY A 560 35.69 -20.23 4.31
CA GLY A 560 36.21 -20.39 2.94
C GLY A 560 35.36 -21.29 2.04
N ASP A 561 34.19 -21.74 2.51
CA ASP A 561 33.24 -22.53 1.72
C ASP A 561 32.58 -21.68 0.63
N ALA A 562 32.23 -22.30 -0.50
CA ALA A 562 31.22 -21.78 -1.42
C ALA A 562 29.83 -22.17 -0.93
N VAL A 563 28.82 -21.31 -1.12
CA VAL A 563 27.43 -21.56 -0.67
C VAL A 563 26.47 -21.23 -1.81
N ASP A 564 25.50 -22.10 -2.04
CA ASP A 564 24.37 -21.83 -2.91
C ASP A 564 23.11 -21.58 -2.08
N ILE A 565 22.35 -20.57 -2.47
CA ILE A 565 21.04 -20.24 -1.89
C ILE A 565 19.99 -20.42 -2.98
N ILE A 566 18.98 -21.23 -2.71
CA ILE A 566 17.81 -21.39 -3.56
C ILE A 566 16.64 -20.64 -2.94
N TYR A 567 16.03 -19.73 -3.70
CA TYR A 567 14.78 -19.06 -3.36
C TYR A 567 13.64 -19.75 -4.08
N LEU A 568 12.59 -20.11 -3.33
CA LEU A 568 11.41 -20.81 -3.81
C LEU A 568 10.17 -19.90 -3.70
N ASP A 569 9.33 -19.91 -4.74
CA ASP A 569 8.06 -19.15 -4.78
C ASP A 569 6.93 -20.13 -5.07
N PHE A 570 5.92 -20.21 -4.19
CA PHE A 570 4.71 -20.97 -4.47
C PHE A 570 3.78 -20.19 -5.41
N ALA A 571 3.18 -20.89 -6.38
CA ALA A 571 2.15 -20.33 -7.23
C ALA A 571 0.84 -20.17 -6.43
N LYS A 572 0.51 -18.93 -6.04
CA LYS A 572 -0.77 -18.58 -5.39
C LYS A 572 -1.01 -19.34 -4.07
N ALA A 573 0.04 -19.51 -3.27
CA ALA A 573 0.10 -20.37 -2.08
C ALA A 573 -1.17 -20.40 -1.19
N PHE A 574 -1.66 -19.23 -0.77
CA PHE A 574 -2.84 -19.13 0.11
C PHE A 574 -4.14 -19.58 -0.56
N ASP A 575 -4.25 -19.42 -1.87
CA ASP A 575 -5.46 -19.74 -2.65
C ASP A 575 -5.51 -21.23 -3.03
N THR A 576 -4.39 -21.95 -2.98
CA THR A 576 -4.26 -23.32 -3.53
C THR A 576 -4.28 -24.44 -2.48
N VAL A 577 -4.25 -24.13 -1.18
CA VAL A 577 -4.22 -25.15 -0.10
C VAL A 577 -5.41 -26.13 -0.23
N PRO A 578 -5.18 -27.44 -0.47
CA PRO A 578 -6.26 -28.41 -0.58
C PRO A 578 -6.87 -28.74 0.80
N HIS A 579 -8.20 -28.72 0.90
CA HIS A 579 -8.89 -28.77 2.19
C HIS A 579 -8.80 -30.15 2.85
N LYS A 580 -8.96 -31.27 2.12
CA LYS A 580 -8.91 -32.61 2.73
C LYS A 580 -7.50 -32.94 3.22
N ARG A 581 -6.46 -32.58 2.45
CA ARG A 581 -5.05 -32.69 2.87
C ARG A 581 -4.72 -31.81 4.07
N LEU A 582 -5.26 -30.60 4.14
CA LEU A 582 -5.11 -29.76 5.33
C LEU A 582 -5.71 -30.46 6.56
N LEU A 583 -6.93 -30.97 6.46
CA LEU A 583 -7.59 -31.66 7.56
C LEU A 583 -6.85 -32.92 8.00
N SER A 584 -6.26 -33.68 7.07
CA SER A 584 -5.45 -34.85 7.45
C SER A 584 -4.23 -34.46 8.27
N LYS A 585 -3.52 -33.38 7.91
CA LYS A 585 -2.40 -32.83 8.71
C LYS A 585 -2.85 -32.32 10.08
N LEU A 586 -3.99 -31.63 10.16
CA LEU A 586 -4.52 -31.14 11.44
C LEU A 586 -4.85 -32.29 12.41
N ARG A 587 -5.40 -33.39 11.89
CA ARG A 587 -5.66 -34.60 12.68
C ARG A 587 -4.36 -35.30 13.09
N SER A 588 -3.34 -35.36 12.22
CA SER A 588 -2.07 -36.05 12.53
C SER A 588 -1.21 -35.36 13.58
N ILE A 589 -1.39 -34.05 13.80
CA ILE A 589 -0.75 -33.30 14.90
C ILE A 589 -1.55 -33.37 16.22
N GLY A 590 -2.61 -34.18 16.27
CA GLY A 590 -3.40 -34.47 17.47
C GLY A 590 -4.42 -33.40 17.86
N LEU A 591 -4.83 -32.50 16.96
CA LEU A 591 -5.93 -31.58 17.26
C LEU A 591 -7.25 -32.34 17.48
N SER A 592 -8.06 -31.86 18.43
CA SER A 592 -9.33 -32.52 18.78
C SER A 592 -10.27 -32.60 17.57
N GLU A 593 -11.05 -33.68 17.48
CA GLU A 593 -11.99 -33.86 16.37
C GLU A 593 -13.05 -32.75 16.31
N VAL A 594 -13.42 -32.16 17.46
CA VAL A 594 -14.32 -31.00 17.55
C VAL A 594 -13.75 -29.80 16.79
N VAL A 595 -12.46 -29.49 16.99
CA VAL A 595 -11.78 -28.39 16.28
C VAL A 595 -11.60 -28.71 14.79
N CYS A 596 -11.20 -29.94 14.46
CA CYS A 596 -11.03 -30.38 13.08
C CYS A 596 -12.35 -30.32 12.29
N THR A 597 -13.44 -30.82 12.88
CA THR A 597 -14.80 -30.76 12.30
C THR A 597 -15.25 -29.31 12.12
N TRP A 598 -14.98 -28.43 13.08
CA TRP A 598 -15.31 -27.02 12.94
C TRP A 598 -14.55 -26.36 11.78
N ILE A 599 -13.23 -26.62 11.66
CA ILE A 599 -12.40 -26.10 10.57
C ILE A 599 -12.87 -26.65 9.22
N GLU A 600 -13.22 -27.93 9.15
CA GLU A 600 -13.79 -28.57 7.97
C GLU A 600 -15.06 -27.84 7.51
N ASN A 601 -16.03 -27.66 8.41
CA ASN A 601 -17.27 -26.95 8.12
C ASN A 601 -17.07 -25.46 7.83
N TRP A 602 -16.01 -24.84 8.37
CA TRP A 602 -15.63 -23.45 8.09
C TRP A 602 -15.03 -23.29 6.69
N LEU A 603 -14.31 -24.29 6.18
CA LEU A 603 -13.73 -24.34 4.84
C LEU A 603 -14.76 -24.72 3.76
N GLN A 604 -15.75 -25.54 4.10
CA GLN A 604 -16.80 -26.03 3.19
C GLN A 604 -17.92 -25.00 2.90
N ASP A 605 -18.52 -25.09 1.71
CA ASP A 605 -19.62 -24.24 1.21
C ASP A 605 -19.36 -22.73 1.31
N ARG A 606 -18.09 -22.35 1.20
CA ARG A 606 -17.70 -20.94 1.19
C ARG A 606 -18.04 -20.32 -0.15
N VAL A 607 -18.50 -19.07 -0.09
CA VAL A 607 -18.78 -18.28 -1.29
C VAL A 607 -18.18 -16.89 -1.17
N GLN A 608 -17.75 -16.36 -2.32
CA GLN A 608 -17.21 -15.02 -2.44
C GLN A 608 -17.86 -14.26 -3.58
N ARG A 609 -17.81 -12.94 -3.50
CA ARG A 609 -18.11 -12.04 -4.62
C ARG A 609 -17.16 -10.86 -4.58
N VAL A 610 -16.74 -10.37 -5.73
CA VAL A 610 -15.88 -9.19 -5.85
C VAL A 610 -16.73 -7.92 -5.78
N VAL A 611 -16.20 -6.90 -5.11
CA VAL A 611 -16.81 -5.57 -5.01
C VAL A 611 -15.95 -4.53 -5.70
N VAL A 612 -16.48 -3.92 -6.76
CA VAL A 612 -15.84 -2.83 -7.49
C VAL A 612 -16.72 -1.60 -7.41
N ASN A 613 -16.22 -0.51 -6.82
CA ASN A 613 -16.91 0.79 -6.73
C ASN A 613 -18.32 0.77 -6.08
N GLY A 614 -18.66 -0.28 -5.33
CA GLY A 614 -19.98 -0.49 -4.70
C GLY A 614 -20.88 -1.46 -5.46
N THR A 615 -20.46 -1.88 -6.65
CA THR A 615 -21.11 -2.92 -7.45
C THR A 615 -20.58 -4.29 -7.06
N PHE A 616 -21.46 -5.28 -7.08
CA PHE A 616 -21.15 -6.66 -6.72
C PHE A 616 -21.10 -7.54 -7.96
N SER A 617 -20.13 -8.46 -8.02
CA SER A 617 -20.19 -9.61 -8.92
C SER A 617 -21.25 -10.61 -8.45
N THR A 618 -21.50 -11.61 -9.28
CA THR A 618 -22.16 -12.85 -8.86
C THR A 618 -21.38 -13.55 -7.74
N TRP A 619 -22.07 -14.42 -6.98
CA TRP A 619 -21.41 -15.28 -5.98
C TRP A 619 -20.71 -16.45 -6.68
N SER A 620 -19.49 -16.75 -6.25
CA SER A 620 -18.71 -17.91 -6.71
C SER A 620 -18.28 -18.76 -5.53
N LYS A 621 -18.21 -20.08 -5.74
CA LYS A 621 -17.73 -21.02 -4.73
C LYS A 621 -16.23 -20.88 -4.53
N VAL A 622 -15.78 -21.03 -3.29
CA VAL A 622 -14.36 -21.14 -2.94
C VAL A 622 -14.03 -22.61 -2.77
N LEU A 623 -13.21 -23.16 -3.67
CA LEU A 623 -12.96 -24.61 -3.74
C LEU A 623 -11.70 -25.06 -2.99
N SER A 624 -10.75 -24.15 -2.77
CA SER A 624 -9.50 -24.42 -2.06
C SER A 624 -8.98 -23.16 -1.37
N GLY A 625 -7.89 -23.33 -0.66
CA GLY A 625 -7.16 -22.25 -0.03
C GLY A 625 -7.68 -21.90 1.35
N VAL A 626 -6.89 -21.06 2.03
CA VAL A 626 -7.27 -20.41 3.27
C VAL A 626 -7.66 -18.96 2.95
N PRO A 627 -8.82 -18.44 3.43
CA PRO A 627 -9.31 -17.14 2.99
C PRO A 627 -8.34 -15.99 3.29
N GLN A 628 -7.88 -15.26 2.26
CA GLN A 628 -7.04 -14.07 2.42
C GLN A 628 -7.79 -12.96 3.17
N GLY A 629 -7.39 -12.69 4.41
CA GLY A 629 -8.08 -11.74 5.29
C GLY A 629 -8.87 -12.39 6.44
N SER A 630 -8.91 -13.73 6.51
CA SER A 630 -9.27 -14.47 7.72
C SER A 630 -8.24 -14.27 8.83
N VAL A 631 -8.64 -14.55 10.06
CA VAL A 631 -7.76 -14.51 11.24
C VAL A 631 -7.05 -15.85 11.42
N LEU A 632 -7.75 -16.95 11.12
CA LEU A 632 -7.27 -18.32 11.29
C LEU A 632 -6.39 -18.79 10.11
N GLY A 633 -6.66 -18.29 8.90
CA GLY A 633 -6.01 -18.77 7.67
C GLY A 633 -4.47 -18.80 7.69
N PRO A 634 -3.76 -17.75 8.16
CA PRO A 634 -2.30 -17.78 8.23
C PRO A 634 -1.74 -18.89 9.12
N LEU A 635 -2.40 -19.20 10.24
CA LEU A 635 -1.99 -20.30 11.11
C LEU A 635 -2.18 -21.65 10.42
N LEU A 636 -3.33 -21.85 9.76
CA LEU A 636 -3.60 -23.08 9.01
C LEU A 636 -2.62 -23.28 7.85
N PHE A 637 -2.25 -22.20 7.16
CA PHE A 637 -1.22 -22.26 6.12
C PHE A 637 0.13 -22.69 6.69
N ASN A 638 0.56 -22.09 7.81
CA ASN A 638 1.82 -22.47 8.47
C ASN A 638 1.82 -23.94 8.91
N LEU A 639 0.72 -24.41 9.51
CA LEU A 639 0.57 -25.82 9.90
C LEU A 639 0.60 -26.75 8.69
N PHE A 640 0.02 -26.31 7.57
CA PHE A 640 0.01 -27.09 6.34
C PHE A 640 1.40 -27.30 5.75
N ILE A 641 2.27 -26.29 5.80
CA ILE A 641 3.63 -26.37 5.24
C ILE A 641 4.68 -26.79 6.27
N ASN A 642 4.29 -27.15 7.50
CA ASN A 642 5.22 -27.34 8.61
C ASN A 642 6.16 -28.55 8.40
N ASP A 643 5.73 -29.55 7.63
CA ASP A 643 6.52 -30.72 7.23
C ASP A 643 7.29 -30.51 5.92
N LEU A 644 7.34 -29.28 5.37
CA LEU A 644 8.05 -28.98 4.12
C LEU A 644 9.55 -29.29 4.20
N GLU A 645 10.14 -29.14 5.38
CA GLU A 645 11.56 -29.38 5.62
C GLU A 645 11.88 -30.84 5.99
N GLU A 646 10.88 -31.70 6.09
CA GLU A 646 11.08 -33.10 6.46
C GLU A 646 11.87 -33.85 5.36
N GLY A 647 12.98 -34.47 5.76
CA GLY A 647 13.88 -35.16 4.83
C GLY A 647 14.82 -34.25 4.04
N ILE A 648 14.80 -32.94 4.29
CA ILE A 648 15.72 -31.97 3.66
C ILE A 648 16.99 -31.84 4.50
N MET A 649 18.15 -32.06 3.88
CA MET A 649 19.44 -32.02 4.57
C MET A 649 20.08 -30.63 4.60
N SER A 650 19.74 -29.78 3.63
CA SER A 650 20.19 -28.39 3.57
C SER A 650 19.47 -27.51 4.61
N ASN A 651 20.08 -26.39 4.99
CA ASN A 651 19.44 -25.46 5.93
C ASN A 651 18.26 -24.76 5.24
N VAL A 652 17.05 -24.94 5.77
CA VAL A 652 15.80 -24.34 5.28
C VAL A 652 15.38 -23.19 6.20
N SER A 653 14.91 -22.10 5.60
CA SER A 653 14.34 -20.95 6.30
C SER A 653 13.02 -20.56 5.65
N VAL A 654 11.96 -20.47 6.46
CA VAL A 654 10.60 -20.24 5.97
C VAL A 654 10.01 -18.97 6.57
N PHE A 655 9.37 -18.15 5.75
CA PHE A 655 8.53 -17.04 6.17
C PHE A 655 7.18 -17.11 5.43
N ALA A 656 6.26 -17.88 5.99
CA ALA A 656 5.02 -18.26 5.30
C ALA A 656 5.32 -18.87 3.92
N ASP A 657 4.87 -18.26 2.82
CA ASP A 657 5.10 -18.75 1.46
C ASP A 657 6.50 -18.48 0.91
N ASP A 658 7.24 -17.53 1.49
CA ASP A 658 8.62 -17.24 1.11
C ASP A 658 9.56 -18.28 1.76
N THR A 659 10.02 -19.27 0.98
CA THR A 659 10.96 -20.30 1.43
C THR A 659 12.30 -20.15 0.74
N LYS A 660 13.38 -20.35 1.50
CA LYS A 660 14.74 -20.43 0.97
C LYS A 660 15.52 -21.54 1.65
N LEU A 661 16.43 -22.14 0.91
CA LEU A 661 17.37 -23.14 1.43
C LEU A 661 18.80 -22.79 1.02
N CYS A 662 19.77 -23.14 1.86
CA CYS A 662 21.18 -22.99 1.53
C CYS A 662 22.02 -24.21 1.91
N ARG A 663 23.07 -24.42 1.13
CA ARG A 663 24.06 -25.48 1.37
C ARG A 663 25.47 -25.01 0.98
N PRO A 664 26.52 -25.39 1.75
CA PRO A 664 27.87 -25.37 1.24
C PRO A 664 28.01 -26.26 0.00
N VAL A 665 28.67 -25.77 -1.05
CA VAL A 665 28.82 -26.43 -2.35
C VAL A 665 30.28 -26.41 -2.80
N ASN A 666 31.11 -27.21 -2.15
CA ASN A 666 32.54 -27.28 -2.42
C ASN A 666 32.90 -28.41 -3.40
N SER A 667 31.97 -29.32 -3.66
CA SER A 667 32.16 -30.50 -4.50
C SER A 667 30.92 -30.81 -5.36
N ILE A 668 31.09 -31.65 -6.37
CA ILE A 668 29.96 -32.15 -7.19
C ILE A 668 28.96 -32.91 -6.31
N GLN A 669 29.43 -33.64 -5.30
CA GLN A 669 28.56 -34.35 -4.37
C GLN A 669 27.64 -33.39 -3.58
N ASP A 670 28.13 -32.20 -3.22
CA ASP A 670 27.32 -31.20 -2.55
C ASP A 670 26.24 -30.62 -3.47
N VAL A 671 26.57 -30.40 -4.74
CA VAL A 671 25.63 -29.98 -5.78
C VAL A 671 24.55 -31.06 -5.96
N THR A 672 24.94 -32.33 -6.07
CA THR A 672 24.00 -33.45 -6.15
C THR A 672 23.11 -33.52 -4.91
N SER A 673 23.65 -33.29 -3.72
CA SER A 673 22.87 -33.30 -2.48
C SER A 673 21.84 -32.16 -2.43
N LEU A 674 22.21 -30.95 -2.87
CA LEU A 674 21.27 -29.83 -2.96
C LEU A 674 20.21 -30.07 -4.05
N GLN A 675 20.56 -30.70 -5.18
CA GLN A 675 19.58 -31.11 -6.18
C GLN A 675 18.61 -32.17 -5.63
N GLN A 676 19.10 -33.15 -4.87
CA GLN A 676 18.25 -34.15 -4.21
C GLN A 676 17.26 -33.50 -3.25
N ASP A 677 17.68 -32.51 -2.46
CA ASP A 677 16.78 -31.72 -1.62
C ASP A 677 15.68 -31.01 -2.45
N LEU A 678 16.02 -30.45 -3.62
CA LEU A 678 15.03 -29.86 -4.54
C LEU A 678 14.07 -30.89 -5.13
N ASP A 679 14.56 -32.09 -5.44
CA ASP A 679 13.74 -33.19 -5.93
C ASP A 679 12.77 -33.68 -4.84
N GLN A 680 13.22 -33.75 -3.58
CA GLN A 680 12.34 -34.04 -2.44
C GLN A 680 11.26 -32.97 -2.26
N LEU A 681 11.62 -31.68 -2.38
CA LEU A 681 10.65 -30.59 -2.33
C LEU A 681 9.64 -30.66 -3.49
N ALA A 682 10.07 -31.06 -4.69
CA ALA A 682 9.19 -31.30 -5.83
C ALA A 682 8.21 -32.47 -5.57
N ILE A 683 8.69 -33.56 -4.97
CA ILE A 683 7.86 -34.71 -4.57
C ILE A 683 6.85 -34.29 -3.49
N TRP A 684 7.29 -33.56 -2.47
CA TRP A 684 6.42 -32.99 -1.43
C TRP A 684 5.35 -32.09 -2.04
N ALA A 685 5.74 -31.19 -2.95
CA ALA A 685 4.86 -30.28 -3.67
C ALA A 685 3.79 -31.03 -4.47
N ALA A 686 4.16 -32.11 -5.16
CA ALA A 686 3.22 -32.97 -5.89
C ALA A 686 2.26 -33.69 -4.93
N LYS A 687 2.78 -34.33 -3.87
CA LYS A 687 2.00 -35.05 -2.83
C LYS A 687 0.93 -34.15 -2.20
N TRP A 688 1.32 -32.91 -1.86
CA TRP A 688 0.48 -31.95 -1.16
C TRP A 688 -0.27 -30.97 -2.10
N GLN A 689 -0.18 -31.16 -3.42
CA GLN A 689 -0.75 -30.32 -4.48
C GLN A 689 -0.41 -28.81 -4.33
N MET A 690 0.81 -28.50 -3.89
CA MET A 690 1.36 -27.15 -3.78
C MET A 690 2.34 -26.88 -4.91
N ARG A 691 1.93 -26.12 -5.93
CA ARG A 691 2.78 -25.90 -7.11
C ARG A 691 3.79 -24.78 -6.86
N PHE A 692 5.05 -25.01 -7.23
CA PHE A 692 6.05 -23.95 -7.34
C PHE A 692 5.88 -23.14 -8.63
N ASN A 693 6.16 -21.84 -8.55
CA ASN A 693 6.32 -20.95 -9.69
C ASN A 693 7.80 -20.96 -10.09
N VAL A 694 8.18 -21.93 -10.93
CA VAL A 694 9.60 -22.18 -11.25
C VAL A 694 10.28 -20.95 -11.88
N ASP A 695 9.56 -20.17 -12.69
CA ASP A 695 10.09 -18.93 -13.31
C ASP A 695 10.55 -17.88 -12.29
N LYS A 696 9.95 -17.89 -11.10
CA LYS A 696 10.33 -17.00 -9.99
C LYS A 696 11.27 -17.66 -8.99
N CYS A 697 11.44 -18.98 -9.04
CA CYS A 697 12.46 -19.65 -8.25
C CYS A 697 13.83 -19.28 -8.83
N LYS A 698 14.79 -19.00 -7.94
CA LYS A 698 16.12 -18.52 -8.32
C LYS A 698 17.22 -19.19 -7.51
N VAL A 699 18.38 -19.36 -8.13
CA VAL A 699 19.62 -19.70 -7.43
C VAL A 699 20.54 -18.49 -7.37
N MET A 700 21.13 -18.27 -6.19
CA MET A 700 22.21 -17.31 -5.97
C MET A 700 23.45 -18.06 -5.50
N HIS A 701 24.56 -17.85 -6.21
CA HIS A 701 25.85 -18.49 -5.94
C HIS A 701 26.77 -17.55 -5.15
N LEU A 702 27.27 -17.99 -4.00
CA LEU A 702 28.14 -17.21 -3.10
C LEU A 702 29.49 -17.90 -2.88
N GLY A 703 30.51 -17.09 -2.62
CA GLY A 703 31.88 -17.55 -2.39
C GLY A 703 32.73 -17.51 -3.66
N CYS A 704 34.02 -17.20 -3.52
CA CYS A 704 34.93 -17.02 -4.67
C CYS A 704 35.28 -18.33 -5.40
N LYS A 705 35.11 -19.48 -4.73
CA LYS A 705 35.40 -20.82 -5.27
C LYS A 705 34.15 -21.54 -5.80
N ASN A 706 33.03 -20.83 -5.92
CA ASN A 706 31.75 -21.44 -6.29
C ASN A 706 31.73 -21.86 -7.78
N MET A 707 31.32 -23.11 -8.04
CA MET A 707 31.27 -23.72 -9.38
C MET A 707 30.09 -23.23 -10.24
N GLN A 708 29.14 -22.49 -9.67
CA GLN A 708 27.93 -21.97 -10.30
C GLN A 708 27.10 -23.06 -11.01
N ALA A 709 26.91 -24.18 -10.31
CA ALA A 709 26.19 -25.33 -10.83
C ALA A 709 24.72 -24.99 -11.17
N PRO A 710 24.16 -25.57 -12.24
CA PRO A 710 22.74 -25.46 -12.52
C PRO A 710 21.94 -26.38 -11.60
N TYR A 711 20.71 -25.96 -11.26
CA TYR A 711 19.74 -26.76 -10.53
C TYR A 711 18.42 -26.77 -11.29
N ASN A 712 17.69 -27.87 -11.19
CA ASN A 712 16.39 -28.05 -11.81
C ASN A 712 15.30 -28.22 -10.75
N LEU A 713 14.10 -27.74 -11.04
CA LEU A 713 12.90 -28.01 -10.25
C LEU A 713 11.78 -28.40 -11.22
N ASN A 714 11.17 -29.58 -11.02
CA ASN A 714 10.20 -30.15 -11.96
C ASN A 714 10.73 -30.22 -13.40
N GLY A 715 12.00 -30.61 -13.58
CA GLY A 715 12.65 -30.71 -14.89
C GLY A 715 12.98 -29.37 -15.57
N THR A 716 12.70 -28.23 -14.93
CA THR A 716 13.00 -26.89 -15.47
C THR A 716 14.15 -26.25 -14.70
N ALA A 717 15.13 -25.68 -15.42
CA ALA A 717 16.29 -25.05 -14.82
C ALA A 717 15.93 -23.77 -14.05
N LEU A 718 16.49 -23.61 -12.86
CA LEU A 718 16.33 -22.41 -12.04
C LEU A 718 17.10 -21.22 -12.64
N GLY A 719 16.48 -20.05 -12.62
CA GLY A 719 17.14 -18.83 -13.06
C GLY A 719 18.28 -18.43 -12.12
N LYS A 720 19.44 -18.10 -12.66
CA LYS A 720 20.56 -17.54 -11.89
C LYS A 720 20.28 -16.08 -11.50
N SER A 721 20.65 -15.72 -10.27
CA SER A 721 20.54 -14.34 -9.78
C SER A 721 21.79 -13.90 -9.02
N ILE A 722 22.22 -12.67 -9.31
CA ILE A 722 23.30 -12.00 -8.56
C ILE A 722 22.75 -11.12 -7.43
N MET A 723 21.44 -10.86 -7.41
CA MET A 723 20.79 -9.99 -6.44
C MET A 723 19.31 -10.34 -6.29
N GLU A 724 18.88 -10.63 -5.07
CA GLU A 724 17.50 -10.98 -4.75
C GLU A 724 16.91 -10.08 -3.69
N LYS A 725 15.58 -9.93 -3.74
CA LYS A 725 14.84 -9.18 -2.72
C LYS A 725 14.27 -10.14 -1.67
N ASP A 726 15.07 -10.48 -0.67
CA ASP A 726 14.70 -11.35 0.43
C ASP A 726 13.99 -10.57 1.55
N LEU A 727 12.71 -10.89 1.81
CA LEU A 727 11.85 -10.30 2.84
C LEU A 727 11.89 -8.75 2.91
N GLY A 728 12.04 -8.11 1.75
CA GLY A 728 12.06 -6.66 1.60
C GLY A 728 13.43 -6.00 1.53
N VAL A 729 14.51 -6.77 1.73
CA VAL A 729 15.90 -6.33 1.69
C VAL A 729 16.58 -6.84 0.43
N LEU A 730 17.39 -6.00 -0.24
CA LEU A 730 18.23 -6.46 -1.35
C LEU A 730 19.47 -7.17 -0.80
N VAL A 731 19.66 -8.41 -1.22
CA VAL A 731 20.84 -9.22 -0.91
C VAL A 731 21.57 -9.51 -2.22
N ASP A 732 22.86 -9.18 -2.29
CA ASP A 732 23.71 -9.53 -3.42
C ASP A 732 24.58 -10.76 -3.12
N ASN A 733 25.11 -11.36 -4.18
CA ASN A 733 25.95 -12.56 -4.09
C ASN A 733 27.31 -12.36 -3.38
N LYS A 734 27.62 -11.14 -2.94
CA LYS A 734 28.79 -10.80 -2.10
C LYS A 734 28.39 -10.51 -0.66
N LEU A 735 27.09 -10.62 -0.33
CA LEU A 735 26.49 -10.15 0.93
C LEU A 735 26.83 -8.69 1.26
N GLY A 736 27.04 -7.88 0.22
CA GLY A 736 27.26 -6.46 0.33
C GLY A 736 25.96 -5.73 0.66
N CYS A 737 26.05 -4.68 1.48
CA CYS A 737 24.90 -3.84 1.83
C CYS A 737 24.80 -2.54 1.01
N SER A 738 25.80 -2.21 0.17
CA SER A 738 25.83 -0.92 -0.55
C SER A 738 24.61 -0.74 -1.47
N LYS A 739 24.19 -1.78 -2.20
CA LYS A 739 23.01 -1.71 -3.08
C LYS A 739 21.71 -1.51 -2.30
N GLN A 740 21.58 -2.18 -1.15
CA GLN A 740 20.47 -1.97 -0.24
C GLN A 740 20.48 -0.55 0.35
N CYS A 741 21.65 -0.01 0.72
CA CYS A 741 21.77 1.36 1.23
C CYS A 741 21.31 2.39 0.19
N GLN A 742 21.75 2.23 -1.07
CA GLN A 742 21.32 3.05 -2.20
C GLN A 742 19.81 2.98 -2.41
N ALA A 743 19.23 1.78 -2.42
CA ALA A 743 17.80 1.58 -2.58
C ALA A 743 16.98 2.18 -1.42
N ALA A 744 17.43 1.99 -0.18
CA ALA A 744 16.82 2.56 1.01
C ALA A 744 16.87 4.09 0.98
N ALA A 745 18.03 4.67 0.69
CA ALA A 745 18.22 6.11 0.55
C ALA A 745 17.36 6.69 -0.58
N ALA A 746 17.31 6.05 -1.75
CA ALA A 746 16.49 6.47 -2.88
C ALA A 746 14.99 6.51 -2.52
N ARG A 747 14.46 5.44 -1.91
CA ARG A 747 13.06 5.38 -1.45
C ARG A 747 12.77 6.46 -0.41
N ALA A 748 13.65 6.61 0.58
CA ALA A 748 13.49 7.62 1.63
C ALA A 748 13.55 9.05 1.05
N ASN A 749 14.44 9.31 0.09
CA ASN A 749 14.53 10.60 -0.60
C ASN A 749 13.30 10.89 -1.47
N LYS A 750 12.72 9.88 -2.13
CA LYS A 750 11.47 10.05 -2.88
C LYS A 750 10.37 10.56 -1.94
N VAL A 751 10.20 9.91 -0.78
CA VAL A 751 9.24 10.34 0.25
C VAL A 751 9.58 11.72 0.81
N LEU A 752 10.84 11.97 1.14
CA LEU A 752 11.29 13.27 1.67
C LEU A 752 11.03 14.41 0.68
N SER A 753 11.25 14.15 -0.61
CA SER A 753 11.01 15.12 -1.67
C SER A 753 9.53 15.38 -1.89
N CYS A 754 8.69 14.36 -1.70
CA CYS A 754 7.24 14.51 -1.65
C CYS A 754 6.80 15.36 -0.45
N ILE A 755 7.39 15.18 0.75
CA ILE A 755 7.14 16.06 1.92
C ILE A 755 7.57 17.49 1.59
N LYS A 756 8.77 17.68 1.05
CA LYS A 756 9.29 19.00 0.66
C LYS A 756 8.35 19.72 -0.31
N ARG A 757 7.68 19.03 -1.23
CA ARG A 757 6.80 19.68 -2.22
C ARG A 757 5.33 19.74 -1.83
N GLY A 758 4.83 18.75 -1.09
CA GLY A 758 3.41 18.61 -0.76
C GLY A 758 3.00 19.24 0.57
N ILE A 759 3.96 19.57 1.43
CA ILE A 759 3.74 20.20 2.74
C ILE A 759 4.34 21.61 2.72
N ASP A 760 3.51 22.61 3.03
CA ASP A 760 3.87 24.03 3.00
C ASP A 760 4.57 24.48 4.30
N SER A 761 4.12 23.98 5.46
CA SER A 761 4.72 24.29 6.76
C SER A 761 6.12 23.66 6.88
N ARG A 762 7.02 24.41 7.51
CA ARG A 762 8.40 24.01 7.83
C ARG A 762 8.67 23.98 9.33
N GLU A 763 7.62 24.12 10.15
CA GLU A 763 7.76 24.06 11.59
C GLU A 763 8.19 22.66 12.04
N GLU A 764 8.98 22.61 13.11
CA GLU A 764 9.50 21.36 13.67
C GLU A 764 8.36 20.38 13.98
N GLY A 765 7.27 20.90 14.58
CA GLY A 765 6.09 20.13 14.96
C GLY A 765 5.38 19.42 13.79
N VAL A 766 5.65 19.83 12.54
CA VAL A 766 5.07 19.22 11.33
C VAL A 766 6.09 18.28 10.66
N ILE A 767 7.29 18.79 10.38
CA ILE A 767 8.30 18.07 9.59
C ILE A 767 8.87 16.86 10.34
N LEU A 768 9.12 17.00 11.65
CA LEU A 768 9.78 15.95 12.43
C LEU A 768 8.89 14.69 12.59
N PRO A 769 7.58 14.80 12.89
CA PRO A 769 6.67 13.65 12.84
C PRO A 769 6.59 12.99 11.46
N LEU A 770 6.56 13.78 10.37
CA LEU A 770 6.54 13.24 9.00
C LEU A 770 7.80 12.46 8.67
N TYR A 771 8.97 13.01 9.02
CA TYR A 771 10.25 12.33 8.83
C TYR A 771 10.28 10.99 9.59
N ARG A 772 9.92 11.02 10.88
CA ARG A 772 9.94 9.83 11.75
C ARG A 772 8.97 8.74 11.29
N ALA A 773 7.80 9.11 10.77
CA ALA A 773 6.73 8.18 10.39
C ALA A 773 6.78 7.69 8.93
N LEU A 774 7.33 8.47 8.00
CA LEU A 774 7.25 8.19 6.56
C LEU A 774 8.62 8.01 5.89
N VAL A 775 9.65 8.73 6.34
CA VAL A 775 10.99 8.68 5.70
C VAL A 775 11.89 7.68 6.40
N ARG A 776 12.06 7.81 7.72
CA ARG A 776 12.97 7.00 8.52
C ARG A 776 12.70 5.49 8.46
N PRO A 777 11.45 4.98 8.39
CA PRO A 777 11.22 3.54 8.27
C PRO A 777 11.89 2.90 7.05
N HIS A 778 12.02 3.63 5.93
CA HIS A 778 12.74 3.13 4.75
C HIS A 778 14.25 2.98 4.96
N LEU A 779 14.83 3.71 5.92
CA LEU A 779 16.25 3.67 6.26
C LEU A 779 16.57 2.63 7.33
N GLU A 780 15.57 2.16 8.10
CA GLU A 780 15.79 1.34 9.31
C GLU A 780 15.13 -0.04 9.24
N TYR A 781 14.29 -0.33 8.23
CA TYR A 781 13.64 -1.63 8.10
C TYR A 781 14.67 -2.77 8.02
N ALA A 782 14.60 -3.71 8.97
CA ALA A 782 15.51 -4.86 9.11
C ALA A 782 17.01 -4.49 9.14
N VAL A 783 17.37 -3.26 9.54
CA VAL A 783 18.75 -2.74 9.43
C VAL A 783 19.76 -3.49 10.29
N GLN A 784 19.32 -4.21 11.33
CA GLN A 784 20.19 -5.11 12.09
C GLN A 784 20.80 -6.20 11.19
N PHE A 785 20.11 -6.65 10.14
CA PHE A 785 20.69 -7.60 9.19
C PHE A 785 21.72 -6.92 8.29
N TRP A 786 21.35 -5.81 7.63
CA TRP A 786 22.16 -5.18 6.57
C TRP A 786 22.93 -3.92 7.00
N SER A 787 23.29 -3.79 8.29
CA SER A 787 23.92 -2.56 8.80
C SER A 787 25.21 -2.21 8.03
N PRO A 788 25.34 -0.99 7.48
CA PRO A 788 26.50 -0.62 6.69
C PRO A 788 27.77 -0.51 7.53
N VAL A 789 28.86 -1.07 7.00
CA VAL A 789 30.22 -0.98 7.59
C VAL A 789 31.07 0.07 6.86
N LEU A 790 30.82 0.27 5.56
CA LEU A 790 31.58 1.23 4.77
C LEU A 790 31.15 2.67 5.09
N LYS A 791 32.13 3.55 5.35
CA LYS A 791 31.88 4.98 5.62
C LYS A 791 31.01 5.64 4.54
N ARG A 792 31.22 5.30 3.27
CA ARG A 792 30.43 5.84 2.15
C ARG A 792 28.94 5.52 2.25
N ASP A 793 28.59 4.30 2.68
CA ASP A 793 27.21 3.81 2.78
C ASP A 793 26.54 4.39 4.04
N ILE A 794 27.30 4.50 5.15
CA ILE A 794 26.86 5.21 6.36
C ILE A 794 26.52 6.66 6.03
N ILE A 795 27.41 7.36 5.32
CA ILE A 795 27.22 8.75 4.88
C ILE A 795 26.02 8.85 3.92
N GLU A 796 25.82 7.90 3.02
CA GLU A 796 24.69 7.89 2.09
C GLU A 796 23.35 7.90 2.81
N LEU A 797 23.16 7.03 3.82
CA LEU A 797 21.96 7.03 4.66
C LEU A 797 21.85 8.33 5.46
N GLU A 798 22.96 8.79 6.05
CA GLU A 798 22.99 10.00 6.89
C GLU A 798 22.64 11.26 6.11
N ARG A 799 23.01 11.33 4.81
CA ARG A 799 22.64 12.43 3.90
C ARG A 799 21.12 12.61 3.77
N VAL A 800 20.33 11.56 3.98
CA VAL A 800 18.86 11.68 4.00
C VAL A 800 18.40 12.42 5.26
N GLN A 801 18.92 12.04 6.43
CA GLN A 801 18.60 12.74 7.69
C GLN A 801 19.09 14.19 7.66
N ARG A 802 20.32 14.45 7.17
CA ARG A 802 20.86 15.81 6.99
C ARG A 802 19.95 16.71 6.15
N ARG A 803 19.40 16.17 5.06
CA ARG A 803 18.43 16.90 4.21
C ARG A 803 17.11 17.13 4.95
N ALA A 804 16.61 16.13 5.67
CA ALA A 804 15.37 16.23 6.42
C ALA A 804 15.45 17.28 7.54
N THR A 805 16.55 17.30 8.31
CA THR A 805 16.74 18.31 9.37
C THR A 805 16.89 19.71 8.80
N LYS A 806 17.48 19.87 7.61
CA LYS A 806 17.60 21.16 6.91
C LYS A 806 16.26 21.70 6.39
N LEU A 807 15.22 20.86 6.27
CA LEU A 807 13.88 21.32 5.90
C LEU A 807 13.14 22.02 7.05
N VAL A 808 13.60 21.85 8.28
CA VAL A 808 12.98 22.50 9.44
C VAL A 808 13.42 23.96 9.47
N LYS A 809 12.45 24.87 9.64
CA LYS A 809 12.68 26.31 9.72
C LYS A 809 13.66 26.66 10.84
N GLY A 810 14.63 27.52 10.56
CA GLY A 810 15.64 27.95 11.51
C GLY A 810 16.82 26.97 11.66
N MET A 811 16.84 25.89 10.86
CA MET A 811 17.90 24.89 10.85
C MET A 811 18.77 24.99 9.59
N GLU A 812 18.58 25.98 8.72
CA GLU A 812 19.21 26.04 7.41
C GLU A 812 20.72 26.32 7.48
N SER A 813 21.12 27.21 8.40
CA SER A 813 22.50 27.69 8.60
C SER A 813 23.29 26.88 9.65
N LEU A 814 22.61 26.12 10.50
CA LEU A 814 23.25 25.35 11.56
C LEU A 814 24.03 24.15 11.00
N SER A 815 25.12 23.81 11.69
CA SER A 815 25.86 22.56 11.47
C SER A 815 24.96 21.34 11.68
N TYR A 816 25.35 20.18 11.18
CA TYR A 816 24.50 19.00 11.31
C TYR A 816 24.31 18.58 12.77
N GLU A 817 25.37 18.71 13.55
CA GLU A 817 25.47 18.35 14.96
C GLU A 817 24.54 19.24 15.80
N GLU A 818 24.55 20.56 15.56
CA GLU A 818 23.63 21.51 16.22
C GLU A 818 22.17 21.22 15.88
N ARG A 819 21.88 20.84 14.63
CA ARG A 819 20.50 20.47 14.24
C ARG A 819 20.02 19.23 14.97
N LEU A 820 20.87 18.22 15.07
CA LEU A 820 20.54 17.00 15.81
C LEU A 820 20.27 17.30 17.28
N ALA A 821 21.08 18.17 17.90
CA ALA A 821 20.89 18.61 19.28
C ALA A 821 19.56 19.35 19.46
N LYS A 822 19.26 20.36 18.62
CA LYS A 822 18.01 21.13 18.70
C LYS A 822 16.76 20.29 18.44
N LEU A 823 16.82 19.34 17.50
CA LEU A 823 15.67 18.51 17.10
C LEU A 823 15.51 17.23 17.94
N GLY A 824 16.36 17.02 18.95
CA GLY A 824 16.34 15.80 19.77
C GLY A 824 16.52 14.53 18.93
N LEU A 825 17.48 14.53 18.00
CA LEU A 825 17.75 13.42 17.09
C LEU A 825 19.16 12.84 17.33
N PHE A 826 19.23 11.52 17.27
CA PHE A 826 20.50 10.80 17.12
C PHE A 826 20.90 10.75 15.64
N THR A 827 22.21 10.62 15.35
CA THR A 827 22.66 10.18 14.02
C THR A 827 22.05 8.81 13.70
N LEU A 828 21.87 8.48 12.41
CA LEU A 828 21.31 7.17 12.06
C LEU A 828 22.26 6.04 12.47
N GLU A 829 23.57 6.30 12.51
CA GLU A 829 24.56 5.37 13.04
C GLU A 829 24.33 5.03 14.51
N LYS A 830 24.17 6.04 15.37
CA LYS A 830 23.84 5.84 16.79
C LYS A 830 22.51 5.09 16.95
N ARG A 831 21.53 5.39 16.09
CA ARG A 831 20.25 4.66 16.09
C ARG A 831 20.38 3.19 15.73
N ARG A 832 21.28 2.83 14.79
CA ARG A 832 21.58 1.44 14.47
C ARG A 832 22.24 0.72 15.64
N LEU A 833 23.22 1.34 16.31
CA LEU A 833 23.82 0.78 17.54
C LEU A 833 22.77 0.53 18.62
N ARG A 834 21.90 1.52 18.88
CA ARG A 834 20.77 1.37 19.79
C ARG A 834 19.83 0.23 19.38
N GLY A 835 19.53 0.12 18.09
CA GLY A 835 18.71 -0.95 17.53
C GLY A 835 19.33 -2.34 17.68
N ASP A 836 20.65 -2.44 17.51
CA ASP A 836 21.41 -3.67 17.72
C ASP A 836 21.28 -4.10 19.20
N MET A 837 21.50 -3.20 20.16
CA MET A 837 21.40 -3.52 21.59
C MET A 837 19.97 -3.89 22.02
N ILE A 838 18.95 -3.23 21.49
CA ILE A 838 17.55 -3.62 21.70
C ILE A 838 17.28 -5.02 21.16
N THR A 839 17.88 -5.36 20.02
CA THR A 839 17.72 -6.67 19.40
C THR A 839 18.48 -7.74 20.21
N MET A 840 19.68 -7.44 20.71
CA MET A 840 20.42 -8.30 21.64
C MET A 840 19.63 -8.58 22.92
N TYR A 841 19.06 -7.56 23.55
CA TYR A 841 18.19 -7.73 24.72
C TYR A 841 17.03 -8.68 24.42
N LYS A 842 16.40 -8.55 23.24
CA LYS A 842 15.30 -9.44 22.85
C LYS A 842 15.73 -10.89 22.65
N TYR A 843 16.95 -11.14 22.16
CA TYR A 843 17.51 -12.49 22.05
C TYR A 843 17.87 -13.08 23.40
N ILE A 844 18.55 -12.33 24.26
CA ILE A 844 19.17 -12.87 25.47
C ILE A 844 18.20 -12.93 26.66
N ARG A 845 17.31 -11.94 26.75
CA ARG A 845 16.38 -11.76 27.90
C ARG A 845 14.92 -11.73 27.49
N GLY A 846 14.65 -11.28 26.27
CA GLY A 846 13.30 -10.98 25.81
C GLY A 846 12.64 -12.15 25.09
N SER A 847 11.76 -11.83 24.15
CA SER A 847 10.85 -12.81 23.58
C SER A 847 11.45 -13.71 22.48
N TYR A 848 12.74 -13.55 22.16
CA TYR A 848 13.43 -14.36 21.15
C TYR A 848 14.35 -15.44 21.76
N ASN A 849 14.20 -15.76 23.06
CA ASN A 849 15.10 -16.69 23.78
C ASN A 849 15.34 -18.03 23.06
N ASN A 850 14.31 -18.59 22.39
CA ASN A 850 14.44 -19.86 21.67
C ASN A 850 15.45 -19.81 20.50
N LEU A 851 15.74 -18.63 19.94
CA LEU A 851 16.76 -18.45 18.90
C LEU A 851 18.12 -18.04 19.47
N SER A 852 18.19 -17.69 20.76
CA SER A 852 19.41 -17.18 21.39
C SER A 852 20.53 -18.20 21.37
N ASN A 853 20.23 -19.43 21.78
CA ASN A 853 21.23 -20.51 21.91
C ASN A 853 21.81 -20.95 20.55
N VAL A 854 21.09 -20.69 19.45
CA VAL A 854 21.54 -20.98 18.09
C VAL A 854 22.54 -19.91 17.60
N LEU A 855 22.31 -18.66 18.00
CA LEU A 855 23.07 -17.51 17.49
C LEU A 855 24.24 -17.09 18.37
N PHE A 856 24.15 -17.32 19.68
CA PHE A 856 25.09 -16.80 20.67
C PHE A 856 25.54 -17.87 21.66
N THR A 857 26.83 -17.84 21.98
CA THR A 857 27.43 -18.68 23.02
C THR A 857 27.66 -17.85 24.28
N SER A 858 27.18 -18.35 25.42
CA SER A 858 27.42 -17.71 26.73
C SER A 858 28.86 -17.94 27.19
N ARG A 859 29.48 -16.93 27.80
CA ARG A 859 30.85 -17.05 28.31
C ARG A 859 30.84 -17.70 29.70
N SER A 860 31.70 -18.69 29.93
CA SER A 860 31.83 -19.36 31.23
C SER A 860 32.34 -18.39 32.33
N PHE A 861 31.82 -18.55 33.56
CA PHE A 861 32.01 -17.65 34.71
C PHE A 861 33.43 -17.60 35.32
N GLN A 862 34.48 -17.96 34.58
CA GLN A 862 35.83 -18.07 35.15
C GLN A 862 36.54 -16.72 35.40
N ARG A 863 35.93 -15.57 35.11
CA ARG A 863 36.51 -14.24 35.40
C ARG A 863 35.50 -13.30 36.08
N THR A 864 35.91 -12.72 37.20
CA THR A 864 35.13 -11.89 38.13
C THR A 864 34.83 -10.45 37.66
N ARG A 865 35.16 -10.06 36.42
CA ARG A 865 34.94 -8.69 35.90
C ARG A 865 33.89 -8.68 34.78
N GLY A 866 32.75 -8.03 35.02
CA GLY A 866 31.66 -7.79 34.06
C GLY A 866 30.30 -8.36 34.51
N HIS A 867 29.23 -8.06 33.76
CA HIS A 867 27.86 -8.53 34.07
C HIS A 867 27.69 -10.04 33.75
N PRO A 868 26.67 -10.72 34.32
CA PRO A 868 26.55 -12.18 34.22
C PRO A 868 26.10 -12.72 32.85
N LEU A 869 25.56 -11.87 31.96
CA LEU A 869 25.02 -12.25 30.65
C LEU A 869 26.00 -11.98 29.49
N ARG A 870 27.30 -12.15 29.73
CA ARG A 870 28.33 -11.94 28.71
C ARG A 870 28.37 -13.08 27.70
N LEU A 871 28.63 -12.71 26.46
CA LEU A 871 28.72 -13.63 25.33
C LEU A 871 30.17 -13.80 24.88
N GLU A 872 30.45 -14.94 24.26
CA GLU A 872 31.72 -15.19 23.60
C GLU A 872 31.88 -14.31 22.35
N GLU A 873 33.05 -13.69 22.21
CA GLU A 873 33.38 -12.90 21.01
C GLU A 873 33.82 -13.86 19.90
N GLY A 874 32.97 -14.01 18.88
CA GLY A 874 33.26 -14.85 17.72
C GLY A 874 34.48 -14.37 16.94
N ARG A 875 35.36 -15.30 16.56
CA ARG A 875 36.47 -15.04 15.61
C ARG A 875 35.91 -14.92 14.18
N PHE A 876 36.61 -14.19 13.33
CA PHE A 876 36.25 -13.99 11.93
C PHE A 876 37.49 -13.77 11.06
N HIS A 877 37.39 -14.11 9.78
CA HIS A 877 38.43 -13.87 8.76
C HIS A 877 38.04 -12.81 7.73
N LEU A 878 36.75 -12.71 7.39
CA LEU A 878 36.20 -11.84 6.37
C LEU A 878 35.49 -10.63 6.97
N ASN A 879 35.57 -9.51 6.25
CA ASN A 879 34.87 -8.28 6.64
C ASN A 879 33.34 -8.43 6.67
N ILE A 880 32.77 -9.30 5.81
CA ILE A 880 31.34 -9.59 5.81
C ILE A 880 30.89 -10.22 7.14
N ARG A 881 31.70 -11.14 7.69
CA ARG A 881 31.42 -11.80 8.97
C ARG A 881 31.63 -10.86 10.14
N LYS A 882 32.73 -10.09 10.12
CA LYS A 882 32.99 -9.01 11.08
C LYS A 882 31.82 -8.05 11.22
N GLY A 883 31.22 -7.66 10.09
CA GLY A 883 30.08 -6.74 10.04
C GLY A 883 28.73 -7.36 10.38
N PHE A 884 28.65 -8.68 10.55
CA PHE A 884 27.39 -9.36 10.79
C PHE A 884 26.89 -9.15 12.23
N PHE A 885 25.57 -9.15 12.43
CA PHE A 885 24.94 -8.78 13.69
C PHE A 885 25.48 -9.55 14.90
N THR A 886 25.57 -10.87 14.78
CA THR A 886 26.00 -11.79 15.84
C THR A 886 27.47 -11.63 16.24
N VAL A 887 28.27 -10.91 15.43
CA VAL A 887 29.67 -10.60 15.74
C VAL A 887 29.79 -9.15 16.21
N ARG A 888 29.30 -8.19 15.41
CA ARG A 888 29.50 -6.76 15.68
C ARG A 888 28.83 -6.27 16.97
N ALA A 889 27.71 -6.88 17.35
CA ALA A 889 26.92 -6.44 18.50
C ALA A 889 27.50 -6.93 19.83
N VAL A 890 28.19 -8.07 19.86
CA VAL A 890 28.63 -8.75 21.09
C VAL A 890 29.56 -7.87 21.93
N LYS A 891 30.52 -7.19 21.30
CA LYS A 891 31.49 -6.37 22.03
C LYS A 891 30.80 -5.24 22.82
N LEU A 892 29.85 -4.55 22.19
CA LEU A 892 29.11 -3.47 22.85
C LEU A 892 28.15 -4.02 23.92
N TRP A 893 27.51 -5.16 23.66
CA TRP A 893 26.67 -5.83 24.66
C TRP A 893 27.47 -6.14 25.93
N ASN A 894 28.65 -6.75 25.78
CA ASN A 894 29.53 -7.13 26.87
C ASN A 894 30.10 -5.94 27.67
N SER A 895 30.07 -4.73 27.11
CA SER A 895 30.50 -3.51 27.80
C SER A 895 29.37 -2.77 28.50
N LEU A 896 28.10 -3.20 28.34
CA LEU A 896 26.98 -2.54 29.00
C LEU A 896 27.05 -2.74 30.52
N PRO A 897 26.61 -1.74 31.31
CA PRO A 897 26.50 -1.88 32.75
C PRO A 897 25.51 -2.97 33.13
N GLU A 898 25.78 -3.65 34.24
CA GLU A 898 24.92 -4.72 34.74
C GLU A 898 23.47 -4.25 34.96
N SER A 899 23.28 -3.06 35.52
CA SER A 899 21.96 -2.45 35.73
C SER A 899 21.16 -2.23 34.44
N VAL A 900 21.83 -2.07 33.31
CA VAL A 900 21.18 -1.96 32.00
C VAL A 900 20.82 -3.35 31.49
N VAL A 901 21.78 -4.28 31.49
CA VAL A 901 21.61 -5.62 30.93
C VAL A 901 20.58 -6.45 31.71
N LEU A 902 20.53 -6.30 33.04
CA LEU A 902 19.60 -7.01 33.92
C LEU A 902 18.22 -6.36 34.04
N ALA A 903 17.94 -5.30 33.28
CA ALA A 903 16.61 -4.69 33.27
C ALA A 903 15.48 -5.73 33.05
N ASP A 904 14.38 -5.60 33.79
CA ASP A 904 13.25 -6.55 33.73
C ASP A 904 12.35 -6.33 32.52
N THR A 905 12.31 -5.11 31.99
CA THR A 905 11.44 -4.74 30.89
C THR A 905 12.23 -4.11 29.75
N LEU A 906 11.71 -4.28 28.54
CA LEU A 906 12.28 -3.59 27.37
C LEU A 906 12.25 -2.06 27.52
N TYR A 907 11.30 -1.52 28.29
CA TYR A 907 11.21 -0.09 28.56
C TYR A 907 12.36 0.39 29.46
N SER A 908 12.58 -0.28 30.60
CA SER A 908 13.69 0.03 31.51
C SER A 908 15.05 -0.18 30.83
N PHE A 909 15.21 -1.25 30.04
CA PHE A 909 16.39 -1.47 29.22
C PHE A 909 16.67 -0.30 28.28
N LYS A 910 15.66 0.16 27.51
CA LYS A 910 15.82 1.29 26.58
C LYS A 910 16.25 2.57 27.30
N LYS A 911 15.63 2.86 28.46
CA LYS A 911 15.97 4.04 29.26
C LYS A 911 17.41 3.97 29.79
N GLY A 912 17.81 2.82 30.33
CA GLY A 912 19.17 2.58 30.81
C GLY A 912 20.21 2.66 29.69
N LEU A 913 19.91 2.06 28.53
CA LEU A 913 20.74 2.12 27.34
C LEU A 913 20.91 3.55 26.83
N ASP A 914 19.84 4.34 26.77
CA ASP A 914 19.90 5.74 26.34
C ASP A 914 20.80 6.57 27.29
N GLY A 915 20.74 6.29 28.60
CA GLY A 915 21.64 6.89 29.59
C GLY A 915 23.10 6.48 29.40
N PHE A 916 23.38 5.18 29.20
CA PHE A 916 24.73 4.68 28.96
C PHE A 916 25.34 5.23 27.66
N LEU A 917 24.57 5.25 26.57
CA LEU A 917 25.04 5.85 25.33
C LEU A 917 25.35 7.35 25.55
N ALA A 918 24.51 8.08 26.30
CA ALA A 918 24.79 9.47 26.61
C ALA A 918 26.09 9.69 27.41
N SER A 919 26.44 8.79 28.34
CA SER A 919 27.66 8.89 29.17
C SER A 919 28.95 8.59 28.40
N GLU A 920 28.90 7.72 27.38
CA GLU A 920 30.05 7.39 26.51
C GLU A 920 30.37 8.48 25.46
N GLY A 921 29.87 9.71 25.64
CA GLY A 921 29.93 10.76 24.61
C GLY A 921 29.05 10.48 23.38
N ILE A 922 28.24 9.41 23.42
CA ILE A 922 27.28 9.02 22.39
C ILE A 922 25.94 9.72 22.69
N HIS A 923 25.96 11.06 22.78
CA HIS A 923 24.76 11.83 23.08
C HIS A 923 23.65 11.61 22.04
N GLY A 924 22.43 11.44 22.55
CA GLY A 924 21.23 11.96 21.93
C GLY A 924 20.36 12.48 23.05
N TYR A 925 20.12 13.77 23.00
CA TYR A 925 19.42 14.46 24.06
C TYR A 925 17.93 14.16 23.89
N GLY A 926 17.41 13.33 24.80
CA GLY A 926 15.99 13.03 24.92
C GLY A 926 15.27 14.15 25.66
N ARG A 927 14.25 14.70 25.01
CA ARG A 927 13.00 15.10 25.65
C ARG A 927 11.84 14.52 24.86
#